data_AF-A0A2A9BLA2-F1
#
_entry.id   AF-A0A2A9BLA2-F1
#
_cell.length_a   1.000
_cell.length_b   1.000
_cell.length_c   1.000
_cell.angle_alpha   90.00
_cell.angle_beta   90.00
_cell.angle_gamma   90.00
#
_symmetry.space_group_name_H-M   'P 1'
#
loop_
_entity.id
_entity.type
_entity.pdbx_description
1 polymer ?
#
loop_
_entity_poly.entity_id
_entity_poly.type
_entity_poly.pdbx_seq_one_letter_code
_entity_poly.pdbx_strand_id
1 'polypeptide(L)'
;MSHIKRKTIIGFLLGVIALVLILLSPVLLWFMSNESTSDIVIIDKTIPDKTYREHKGLTWILNHKKWIKNNGTPYNASEDYIGFHPGDGEEYSIDSFPDSLVGNDLIYLADSYGVYEDDWYGKASEGDRSENIYGGMTPEEVSLISEAVQKGSTFIAEFNAFGSPTEEKARQGLYSTLNLEWSGWIGRYFDDLSVGGEVPGWAIDNYEKKYDGKWDFSDHGLVFVNEDDSIIVIEKEGIGDQTVQFSFNDKGLEWIEDSLVKESMSYHYWFDIVEPIDEEDVLANYTVDVSQEAEKSLEDAGIPLSFPAVMKHNHSYYFAGDYADYDGDLNFHQYKWLPAINRLLTTGDNETVEAFYWKVYMPMMETILQNLKDSDKKEESYVNIPTIKGVQVASKVGDDKIQVFQDGEWSDLIIKGVNMGIAKPGYFPGEAAITKSEYKRWFDQISDMNANAVRIYTIHPPAFYEALLEHNKEADKPLYIFHGVWVEEEPLLKTQDAYANENTQLLEKATKDTVDLIHGNAMIEKKVGHAGGRYTADVSPYILGWVLGIEWDPEVVVATNEKHRDMKQYNGSFITTKDASPFEIWIANMMDDTVHYEMEKYNYQRPVSFTNWVTTDLLDHPAEPSKKEDLVSVDPNVIQLKEDYYAGQFASYHIYPYYPDFLNYEEEYVNYVDESGEKNNYAGYLNALRKVHKMPVVVAEFGVPASRGMTHRNVYGMNQGGNSEEKQGKTDAKLFENIVAENYAGGMVFSWQDEWFKRTWNTMDFDNADRRPFWSNDQTNEQQFGLLSFDPGEKLKIKVDGDVTDWEGEEPLFESTVKTQNLQRFFMTSDEKSIYFRLDYQNMSPERMEQDKTMLLFDTINGQGSKDISKDPELKTSSGIDFILNLTGEETSRLTVHSYYDAFYYQYAEDLGLIEEKNYASKKDNDVFHPIRLALNKQLTIPSTRETLPFDDYETGILTYGNGNPESEDYNSLSDFIVKGNSIEIRLPWALFNVKDPSEKEIMEDMWKDGLSASKTIDSFKVGVVMYEGDEEDASLSLTSINETKPVTKNGQLDELYEFTWDKWEEPHYHERLKQSYYIMQEEFSRYKE
;
A
#
# COMPACT_ATOMS: atom_id res chain seq x y z
N MET A 1 -31.01 41.15 -80.38
CA MET A 1 -30.94 39.92 -79.55
C MET A 1 -29.53 39.39 -79.29
N SER A 2 -28.44 39.82 -79.97
CA SER A 2 -27.09 39.27 -79.71
C SER A 2 -26.31 39.90 -78.55
N HIS A 3 -26.65 41.12 -78.10
CA HIS A 3 -25.94 41.79 -77.00
C HIS A 3 -26.31 41.29 -75.59
N ILE A 4 -27.52 40.76 -75.41
CA ILE A 4 -28.00 40.24 -74.11
C ILE A 4 -27.37 38.86 -73.82
N LYS A 5 -27.27 37.97 -74.82
CA LYS A 5 -26.63 36.65 -74.65
C LYS A 5 -25.15 36.71 -74.28
N ARG A 6 -24.40 37.73 -74.76
CA ARG A 6 -22.95 37.86 -74.48
C ARG A 6 -22.64 38.30 -73.06
N LYS A 7 -23.49 39.16 -72.46
CA LYS A 7 -23.34 39.58 -71.04
C LYS A 7 -23.72 38.44 -70.07
N THR A 8 -24.74 37.65 -70.41
CA THR A 8 -25.12 36.48 -69.60
C THR A 8 -24.07 35.37 -69.62
N ILE A 9 -23.42 35.12 -70.77
CA ILE A 9 -22.34 34.13 -70.88
C ILE A 9 -21.08 34.60 -70.12
N ILE A 10 -20.71 35.89 -70.22
CA ILE A 10 -19.56 36.42 -69.47
C ILE A 10 -19.84 36.43 -67.95
N GLY A 11 -21.06 36.79 -67.53
CA GLY A 11 -21.47 36.72 -66.13
C GLY A 11 -21.47 35.28 -65.59
N PHE A 12 -21.92 34.32 -66.39
CA PHE A 12 -21.84 32.89 -66.06
C PHE A 12 -20.39 32.41 -65.97
N LEU A 13 -19.52 32.78 -66.93
CA LEU A 13 -18.11 32.41 -66.90
C LEU A 13 -17.37 33.03 -65.70
N LEU A 14 -17.65 34.29 -65.37
CA LEU A 14 -17.11 34.96 -64.19
C LEU A 14 -17.63 34.34 -62.89
N GLY A 15 -18.90 33.92 -62.85
CA GLY A 15 -19.46 33.16 -61.74
C GLY A 15 -18.79 31.81 -61.55
N VAL A 16 -18.53 31.09 -62.65
CA VAL A 16 -17.78 29.82 -62.62
C VAL A 16 -16.33 30.04 -62.18
N ILE A 17 -15.64 31.07 -62.66
CA ILE A 17 -14.28 31.38 -62.22
C ILE A 17 -14.24 31.76 -60.74
N ALA A 18 -15.18 32.59 -60.28
CA ALA A 18 -15.28 32.95 -58.86
C ALA A 18 -15.55 31.71 -57.99
N LEU A 19 -16.44 30.81 -58.44
CA LEU A 19 -16.71 29.55 -57.75
C LEU A 19 -15.45 28.65 -57.70
N VAL A 20 -14.72 28.54 -58.81
CA VAL A 20 -13.46 27.78 -58.86
C VAL A 20 -12.41 28.39 -57.94
N LEU A 21 -12.27 29.73 -57.90
CA LEU A 21 -11.35 30.40 -56.99
C LEU A 21 -11.74 30.22 -55.53
N ILE A 22 -13.03 30.26 -55.21
CA ILE A 22 -13.54 29.98 -53.86
C ILE A 22 -13.22 28.52 -53.49
N LEU A 23 -13.47 27.56 -54.37
CA LEU A 23 -13.21 26.13 -54.12
C LEU A 23 -11.71 25.81 -54.02
N LEU A 24 -10.84 26.53 -54.73
CA LEU A 24 -9.38 26.37 -54.66
C LEU A 24 -8.73 27.15 -53.51
N SER A 25 -9.42 28.16 -52.97
CA SER A 25 -8.85 29.02 -51.91
C SER A 25 -8.41 28.25 -50.66
N PRO A 26 -9.10 27.19 -50.17
CA PRO A 26 -8.65 26.47 -48.98
C PRO A 26 -7.40 25.63 -49.21
N VAL A 27 -7.17 25.16 -50.45
CA VAL A 27 -5.93 24.48 -50.84
C VAL A 27 -4.77 25.47 -50.81
N LEU A 28 -4.94 26.66 -51.41
CA LEU A 28 -3.92 27.72 -51.36
C LEU A 28 -3.63 28.18 -49.94
N LEU A 29 -4.67 28.34 -49.11
CA LEU A 29 -4.52 28.71 -47.70
C LEU A 29 -3.80 27.63 -46.90
N TRP A 30 -4.01 26.35 -47.22
CA TRP A 30 -3.27 25.25 -46.60
C TRP A 30 -1.78 25.32 -46.96
N PHE A 31 -1.44 25.51 -48.24
CA PHE A 31 -0.04 25.68 -48.66
C PHE A 31 0.64 26.90 -48.02
N MET A 32 -0.12 27.96 -47.72
CA MET A 32 0.36 29.16 -47.01
C MET A 32 0.44 29.02 -45.49
N SER A 33 -0.10 27.96 -44.90
CA SER A 33 0.03 27.71 -43.46
C SER A 33 1.48 27.41 -43.09
N ASN A 34 1.90 27.89 -41.91
CA ASN A 34 3.24 27.62 -41.36
C ASN A 34 3.40 26.13 -41.05
N GLU A 35 4.63 25.64 -41.23
CA GLU A 35 5.05 24.31 -40.78
C GLU A 35 5.51 24.39 -39.32
N SER A 36 5.38 23.29 -38.59
CA SER A 36 5.90 23.13 -37.23
C SER A 36 6.70 21.85 -37.19
N THR A 37 7.95 21.95 -36.75
CA THR A 37 8.83 20.80 -36.57
C THR A 37 8.61 20.26 -35.17
N SER A 38 8.38 18.96 -35.07
CA SER A 38 8.28 18.26 -33.79
C SER A 38 8.72 16.83 -33.94
N ASP A 39 9.37 16.30 -32.92
CA ASP A 39 9.72 14.88 -32.83
C ASP A 39 8.58 14.14 -32.13
N ILE A 40 7.77 13.44 -32.93
CA ILE A 40 6.59 12.69 -32.48
C ILE A 40 6.89 11.22 -32.67
N VAL A 41 6.79 10.46 -31.59
CA VAL A 41 6.94 9.01 -31.58
C VAL A 41 5.56 8.37 -31.50
N ILE A 42 5.23 7.52 -32.47
CA ILE A 42 4.02 6.71 -32.48
C ILE A 42 4.42 5.27 -32.12
N ILE A 43 3.76 4.67 -31.14
CA ILE A 43 3.94 3.29 -30.70
C ILE A 43 2.63 2.57 -31.03
N ASP A 44 2.72 1.54 -31.86
CA ASP A 44 1.58 0.72 -32.24
C ASP A 44 2.03 -0.73 -32.43
N LYS A 45 1.63 -1.58 -31.49
CA LYS A 45 1.99 -3.00 -31.51
C LYS A 45 0.92 -3.86 -32.20
N THR A 46 -0.19 -3.28 -32.64
CA THR A 46 -1.41 -3.99 -33.08
C THR A 46 -1.74 -3.64 -34.54
N ILE A 47 -0.89 -4.05 -35.47
CA ILE A 47 -1.12 -3.87 -36.91
C ILE A 47 -1.25 -5.24 -37.61
N PRO A 48 -2.44 -5.87 -37.59
CA PRO A 48 -2.65 -7.18 -38.23
C PRO A 48 -2.75 -7.07 -39.77
N ASP A 49 -3.02 -5.88 -40.31
CA ASP A 49 -3.13 -5.65 -41.75
C ASP A 49 -2.64 -4.25 -42.19
N LYS A 50 -2.65 -3.98 -43.49
CA LYS A 50 -2.12 -2.72 -44.08
C LYS A 50 -3.13 -1.56 -44.06
N THR A 51 -4.15 -1.58 -43.20
CA THR A 51 -5.08 -0.45 -43.03
C THR A 51 -4.52 0.65 -42.14
N TYR A 52 -3.69 0.28 -41.15
CA TYR A 52 -3.11 1.17 -40.13
C TYR A 52 -4.18 1.94 -39.35
N ARG A 53 -5.31 1.27 -39.10
CA ARG A 53 -6.55 1.85 -38.57
C ARG A 53 -6.32 2.64 -37.27
N GLU A 54 -5.53 2.11 -36.35
CA GLU A 54 -5.31 2.66 -35.00
C GLU A 54 -4.56 4.00 -34.95
N HIS A 55 -3.70 4.33 -35.93
CA HIS A 55 -2.91 5.58 -35.88
C HIS A 55 -2.90 6.40 -37.19
N LYS A 56 -3.55 5.91 -38.26
CA LYS A 56 -3.67 6.65 -39.52
C LYS A 56 -4.45 7.96 -39.35
N GLY A 57 -5.43 7.99 -38.46
CA GLY A 57 -6.16 9.19 -38.06
C GLY A 57 -5.21 10.28 -37.54
N LEU A 58 -4.40 9.95 -36.53
CA LEU A 58 -3.35 10.83 -36.01
C LEU A 58 -2.42 11.35 -37.11
N THR A 59 -1.86 10.45 -37.92
CA THR A 59 -0.96 10.81 -39.02
C THR A 59 -1.61 11.78 -40.01
N TRP A 60 -2.91 11.64 -40.27
CA TRP A 60 -3.66 12.57 -41.10
C TRP A 60 -3.75 13.96 -40.45
N ILE A 61 -4.02 14.05 -39.14
CA ILE A 61 -4.10 15.31 -38.39
C ILE A 61 -2.74 16.03 -38.43
N LEU A 62 -1.65 15.31 -38.17
CA LEU A 62 -0.28 15.84 -38.21
C LEU A 62 0.02 16.48 -39.57
N ASN A 63 -0.24 15.73 -40.65
CA ASN A 63 -0.03 16.21 -42.01
C ASN A 63 -0.98 17.37 -42.39
N HIS A 64 -2.24 17.32 -41.97
CA HIS A 64 -3.20 18.40 -42.19
C HIS A 64 -2.77 19.70 -41.52
N LYS A 65 -2.24 19.62 -40.29
CA LYS A 65 -1.74 20.76 -39.52
C LYS A 65 -0.30 21.15 -39.84
N LYS A 66 0.34 20.43 -40.76
CA LYS A 66 1.75 20.62 -41.17
C LYS A 66 2.75 20.46 -40.03
N TRP A 67 2.53 19.48 -39.18
CA TRP A 67 3.58 18.93 -38.33
C TRP A 67 4.47 18.02 -39.17
N ILE A 68 5.77 18.29 -39.15
CA ILE A 68 6.76 17.56 -39.94
C ILE A 68 7.90 17.10 -39.02
N LYS A 69 8.56 16.02 -39.42
CA LYS A 69 9.71 15.47 -38.72
C LYS A 69 10.89 16.47 -38.74
N ASN A 70 11.83 16.31 -37.82
CA ASN A 70 13.05 17.14 -37.73
C ASN A 70 13.89 17.17 -39.03
N ASN A 71 13.77 16.14 -39.88
CA ASN A 71 14.41 16.07 -41.19
C ASN A 71 13.65 16.80 -42.32
N GLY A 72 12.52 17.45 -42.01
CA GLY A 72 11.69 18.21 -42.95
C GLY A 72 10.72 17.38 -43.78
N THR A 73 10.51 16.09 -43.46
CA THR A 73 9.57 15.21 -44.18
C THR A 73 8.24 15.04 -43.43
N PRO A 74 7.12 14.84 -44.15
CA PRO A 74 5.82 14.53 -43.53
C PRO A 74 5.82 13.17 -42.81
N TYR A 75 4.84 12.96 -41.93
CA TYR A 75 4.62 11.67 -41.26
C TYR A 75 3.90 10.68 -42.18
N ASN A 76 4.29 9.41 -42.15
CA ASN A 76 3.77 8.31 -42.95
C ASN A 76 3.30 7.15 -42.06
N ALA A 77 2.00 6.83 -42.11
CA ALA A 77 1.40 5.80 -41.27
C ALA A 77 1.99 4.40 -41.51
N SER A 78 2.54 4.11 -42.71
CA SER A 78 3.13 2.79 -42.96
C SER A 78 4.60 2.66 -42.53
N GLU A 79 5.25 3.76 -42.10
CA GLU A 79 6.70 3.79 -41.86
C GLU A 79 7.10 4.44 -40.53
N ASP A 80 6.32 5.40 -40.03
CA ASP A 80 6.68 6.26 -38.89
C ASP A 80 5.97 5.84 -37.60
N TYR A 81 6.12 4.57 -37.20
CA TYR A 81 5.69 4.04 -35.90
C TYR A 81 6.63 2.93 -35.44
N ILE A 82 6.69 2.69 -34.12
CA ILE A 82 7.43 1.61 -33.49
C ILE A 82 6.47 0.47 -33.17
N GLY A 83 6.72 -0.70 -33.72
CA GLY A 83 5.98 -1.91 -33.39
C GLY A 83 5.98 -2.95 -34.51
N PHE A 84 4.82 -3.57 -34.77
CA PHE A 84 4.70 -4.67 -35.73
C PHE A 84 4.44 -4.15 -37.15
N HIS A 85 5.30 -4.50 -38.11
CA HIS A 85 5.17 -4.10 -39.51
C HIS A 85 4.77 -5.27 -40.42
N PRO A 86 3.55 -5.24 -41.01
CA PRO A 86 3.08 -6.28 -41.90
C PRO A 86 3.76 -6.24 -43.29
N GLY A 87 4.39 -7.34 -43.70
CA GLY A 87 5.03 -7.52 -45.00
C GLY A 87 4.09 -8.07 -46.09
N ASP A 88 4.64 -8.71 -47.12
CA ASP A 88 3.85 -9.40 -48.14
C ASP A 88 3.66 -10.88 -47.76
N GLY A 89 2.42 -11.36 -47.66
CA GLY A 89 2.13 -12.73 -47.23
C GLY A 89 2.23 -12.88 -45.71
N GLU A 90 3.00 -13.86 -45.24
CA GLU A 90 3.22 -14.15 -43.80
C GLU A 90 4.50 -13.49 -43.24
N GLU A 91 5.19 -12.65 -44.01
CA GLU A 91 6.42 -11.95 -43.58
C GLU A 91 6.09 -10.71 -42.73
N TYR A 92 6.81 -10.48 -41.63
CA TYR A 92 6.70 -9.28 -40.80
C TYR A 92 8.07 -8.84 -40.26
N SER A 93 8.15 -7.60 -39.77
CA SER A 93 9.29 -7.11 -38.99
C SER A 93 8.82 -6.37 -37.75
N ILE A 94 9.64 -6.35 -36.70
CA ILE A 94 9.35 -5.63 -35.46
C ILE A 94 10.48 -4.64 -35.21
N ASP A 95 10.14 -3.39 -34.93
CA ASP A 95 11.14 -2.39 -34.56
C ASP A 95 11.66 -2.61 -33.14
N SER A 96 12.95 -2.34 -32.94
CA SER A 96 13.50 -2.24 -31.59
C SER A 96 13.05 -0.94 -30.94
N PHE A 97 12.55 -1.01 -29.70
CA PHE A 97 12.30 0.18 -28.90
C PHE A 97 13.59 1.01 -28.73
N PRO A 98 13.54 2.35 -28.83
CA PRO A 98 14.72 3.20 -28.71
C PRO A 98 15.32 3.16 -27.30
N ASP A 99 16.63 3.40 -27.19
CA ASP A 99 17.34 3.44 -25.89
C ASP A 99 16.92 4.62 -25.00
N SER A 100 16.25 5.63 -25.56
CA SER A 100 15.75 6.81 -24.86
C SER A 100 14.63 7.48 -25.66
N LEU A 101 13.58 7.92 -24.95
CA LEU A 101 12.52 8.77 -25.50
C LEU A 101 12.65 10.24 -25.05
N VAL A 102 13.61 10.57 -24.18
CA VAL A 102 13.85 11.93 -23.72
C VAL A 102 14.17 12.87 -24.88
N GLY A 103 13.50 14.02 -24.91
CA GLY A 103 13.69 15.06 -25.93
C GLY A 103 12.72 14.96 -27.11
N ASN A 104 11.86 13.95 -27.16
CA ASN A 104 10.70 13.95 -28.05
C ASN A 104 9.62 14.88 -27.49
N ASP A 105 8.89 15.59 -28.35
CA ASP A 105 7.85 16.52 -27.89
C ASP A 105 6.56 15.77 -27.53
N LEU A 106 6.25 14.70 -28.27
CA LEU A 106 5.05 13.89 -28.10
C LEU A 106 5.35 12.40 -28.28
N ILE A 107 4.85 11.59 -27.35
CA ILE A 107 4.83 10.13 -27.41
C ILE A 107 3.38 9.70 -27.46
N TYR A 108 3.01 8.87 -28.43
CA TYR A 108 1.65 8.42 -28.66
C TYR A 108 1.59 6.90 -28.69
N LEU A 109 1.00 6.28 -27.66
CA LEU A 109 0.71 4.86 -27.60
C LEU A 109 -0.70 4.62 -28.17
N ALA A 110 -0.75 4.16 -29.42
CA ALA A 110 -2.01 3.91 -30.12
C ALA A 110 -2.68 2.62 -29.63
N ASP A 111 -1.95 1.50 -29.65
CA ASP A 111 -2.46 0.21 -29.19
C ASP A 111 -1.30 -0.70 -28.76
N SER A 112 -1.50 -1.48 -27.67
CA SER A 112 -0.54 -2.45 -27.16
C SER A 112 -1.03 -3.91 -27.13
N TYR A 113 -2.24 -4.23 -27.57
CA TYR A 113 -2.83 -5.58 -27.55
C TYR A 113 -1.99 -6.63 -28.31
N GLY A 114 -1.39 -6.24 -29.45
CA GLY A 114 -0.50 -7.09 -30.23
C GLY A 114 -1.17 -7.91 -31.33
N VAL A 115 -0.37 -8.73 -32.01
CA VAL A 115 -0.78 -9.63 -33.09
C VAL A 115 -0.66 -11.08 -32.62
N TYR A 116 -1.70 -11.89 -32.85
CA TYR A 116 -1.74 -13.30 -32.47
C TYR A 116 -1.57 -14.23 -33.67
N GLU A 117 -1.16 -15.49 -33.44
CA GLU A 117 -0.91 -16.46 -34.53
C GLU A 117 -2.13 -16.69 -35.43
N ASP A 118 -3.35 -16.68 -34.88
CA ASP A 118 -4.55 -16.93 -35.67
C ASP A 118 -4.91 -15.76 -36.60
N ASP A 119 -4.67 -14.53 -36.13
CA ASP A 119 -4.89 -13.30 -36.88
C ASP A 119 -3.93 -13.19 -38.07
N TRP A 120 -2.70 -13.69 -37.91
CA TRP A 120 -1.64 -13.58 -38.90
C TRP A 120 -1.56 -14.76 -39.89
N TYR A 121 -1.67 -16.01 -39.41
CA TYR A 121 -1.47 -17.22 -40.22
C TYR A 121 -2.79 -17.84 -40.74
N GLY A 122 -3.96 -17.34 -40.31
CA GLY A 122 -5.26 -17.65 -40.91
C GLY A 122 -5.75 -19.10 -40.73
N LYS A 123 -5.41 -19.77 -39.62
CA LYS A 123 -5.93 -21.11 -39.28
C LYS A 123 -6.76 -21.07 -38.01
N ALA A 124 -8.05 -20.76 -38.13
CA ALA A 124 -9.00 -21.02 -37.06
C ALA A 124 -9.04 -22.52 -36.70
N SER A 125 -8.59 -22.86 -35.49
CA SER A 125 -9.15 -23.96 -34.72
C SER A 125 -10.06 -23.37 -33.65
N GLU A 126 -11.31 -23.85 -33.59
CA GLU A 126 -12.32 -23.46 -32.60
C GLU A 126 -11.75 -23.56 -31.16
N GLY A 127 -11.70 -22.42 -30.45
CA GLY A 127 -11.85 -22.38 -28.99
C GLY A 127 -10.63 -22.19 -28.09
N ASP A 128 -9.41 -21.97 -28.60
CA ASP A 128 -8.24 -21.62 -27.75
C ASP A 128 -7.62 -20.28 -28.21
N ARG A 129 -7.25 -19.38 -27.27
CA ARG A 129 -6.46 -18.16 -27.58
C ARG A 129 -5.14 -18.59 -28.23
N SER A 130 -4.84 -18.12 -29.44
CA SER A 130 -3.55 -18.38 -30.10
C SER A 130 -2.37 -17.83 -29.29
N GLU A 131 -1.17 -18.36 -29.51
CA GLU A 131 0.04 -17.77 -28.93
C GLU A 131 0.23 -16.34 -29.48
N ASN A 132 0.57 -15.40 -28.59
CA ASN A 132 0.88 -14.02 -28.97
C ASN A 132 2.19 -13.99 -29.77
N ILE A 133 2.20 -13.36 -30.95
CA ILE A 133 3.41 -13.18 -31.76
C ILE A 133 4.22 -12.00 -31.20
N TYR A 134 3.56 -10.88 -30.97
CA TYR A 134 4.15 -9.65 -30.42
C TYR A 134 3.06 -8.74 -29.90
N GLY A 135 3.23 -8.19 -28.70
CA GLY A 135 2.28 -7.30 -28.05
C GLY A 135 2.72 -6.97 -26.64
N GLY A 136 1.96 -6.10 -25.99
CA GLY A 136 2.08 -5.76 -24.59
C GLY A 136 3.17 -4.75 -24.34
N MET A 137 2.97 -3.88 -23.35
CA MET A 137 4.03 -3.03 -22.84
C MET A 137 4.88 -3.80 -21.83
N THR A 138 6.19 -3.59 -21.91
CA THR A 138 7.15 -4.10 -20.92
C THR A 138 7.50 -3.01 -19.88
N PRO A 139 7.92 -3.39 -18.67
CA PRO A 139 8.31 -2.42 -17.64
C PRO A 139 9.44 -1.48 -18.10
N GLU A 140 10.36 -1.97 -18.92
CA GLU A 140 11.46 -1.19 -19.48
C GLU A 140 10.95 -0.11 -20.44
N GLU A 141 10.03 -0.46 -21.35
CA GLU A 141 9.43 0.50 -22.30
C GLU A 141 8.64 1.58 -21.57
N VAL A 142 7.81 1.20 -20.59
CA VAL A 142 7.04 2.15 -19.78
C VAL A 142 7.95 3.07 -18.97
N SER A 143 9.07 2.55 -18.45
CA SER A 143 10.06 3.36 -17.74
C SER A 143 10.69 4.44 -18.64
N LEU A 144 10.94 4.16 -19.92
CA LEU A 144 11.45 5.14 -20.88
C LEU A 144 10.41 6.21 -21.21
N ILE A 145 9.13 5.82 -21.31
CA ILE A 145 8.03 6.77 -21.50
C ILE A 145 7.90 7.68 -20.29
N SER A 146 7.85 7.11 -19.08
CA SER A 146 7.71 7.85 -17.83
C SER A 146 8.87 8.84 -17.64
N GLU A 147 10.11 8.43 -17.94
CA GLU A 147 11.25 9.36 -17.90
C GLU A 147 11.07 10.54 -18.87
N ALA A 148 10.67 10.27 -20.12
CA ALA A 148 10.49 11.32 -21.11
C ALA A 148 9.40 12.31 -20.65
N VAL A 149 8.29 11.82 -20.11
CA VAL A 149 7.22 12.64 -19.52
C VAL A 149 7.74 13.50 -18.37
N GLN A 150 8.50 12.91 -17.44
CA GLN A 150 9.11 13.65 -16.33
C GLN A 150 10.11 14.72 -16.79
N LYS A 151 10.71 14.55 -17.97
CA LYS A 151 11.61 15.54 -18.61
C LYS A 151 10.89 16.48 -19.60
N GLY A 152 9.55 16.46 -19.62
CA GLY A 152 8.73 17.45 -20.32
C GLY A 152 8.07 16.97 -21.63
N SER A 153 8.24 15.71 -22.03
CA SER A 153 7.50 15.16 -23.17
C SER A 153 6.01 15.07 -22.86
N THR A 154 5.17 15.31 -23.86
CA THR A 154 3.75 14.96 -23.76
C THR A 154 3.56 13.49 -24.05
N PHE A 155 2.72 12.81 -23.28
CA PHE A 155 2.36 11.41 -23.51
C PHE A 155 0.86 11.26 -23.70
N ILE A 156 0.46 10.49 -24.71
CA ILE A 156 -0.93 10.13 -24.96
C ILE A 156 -0.99 8.62 -25.09
N ALA A 157 -1.93 7.98 -24.39
CA ALA A 157 -2.25 6.58 -24.55
C ALA A 157 -3.76 6.41 -24.82
N GLU A 158 -4.14 5.45 -25.65
CA GLU A 158 -5.55 5.10 -25.88
C GLU A 158 -5.90 3.73 -25.27
N PHE A 159 -7.14 3.32 -25.50
CA PHE A 159 -7.67 1.99 -25.23
C PHE A 159 -6.68 0.87 -25.63
N ASN A 160 -6.71 -0.26 -24.91
CA ASN A 160 -5.74 -1.36 -25.03
C ASN A 160 -4.30 -1.04 -24.58
N ALA A 161 -4.11 -0.05 -23.70
CA ALA A 161 -2.81 0.18 -23.05
C ALA A 161 -2.52 -0.79 -21.87
N PHE A 162 -3.56 -1.28 -21.19
CA PHE A 162 -3.42 -1.99 -19.91
C PHE A 162 -3.62 -3.50 -19.97
N GLY A 163 -4.56 -3.96 -20.80
CA GLY A 163 -4.96 -5.37 -20.85
C GLY A 163 -3.85 -6.31 -21.34
N SER A 164 -4.03 -7.61 -21.11
CA SER A 164 -3.13 -8.64 -21.64
C SER A 164 -2.93 -8.45 -23.15
N PRO A 165 -1.69 -8.48 -23.65
CA PRO A 165 -0.49 -9.07 -23.04
C PRO A 165 0.45 -8.07 -22.34
N THR A 166 0.00 -6.85 -21.99
CA THR A 166 0.81 -5.93 -21.18
C THR A 166 1.11 -6.54 -19.82
N GLU A 167 2.39 -6.50 -19.41
CA GLU A 167 2.79 -7.06 -18.13
C GLU A 167 2.18 -6.25 -16.98
N GLU A 168 1.76 -6.92 -15.90
CA GLU A 168 1.17 -6.25 -14.73
C GLU A 168 2.06 -5.12 -14.19
N LYS A 169 3.38 -5.31 -14.15
CA LYS A 169 4.33 -4.27 -13.72
C LYS A 169 4.41 -3.09 -14.69
N ALA A 170 4.26 -3.34 -15.99
CA ALA A 170 4.22 -2.28 -17.00
C ALA A 170 2.91 -1.49 -16.88
N ARG A 171 1.79 -2.18 -16.67
CA ARG A 171 0.48 -1.61 -16.36
C ARG A 171 0.52 -0.68 -15.15
N GLN A 172 1.14 -1.11 -14.04
CA GLN A 172 1.35 -0.26 -12.85
C GLN A 172 2.19 1.00 -13.15
N GLY A 173 3.21 0.88 -14.02
CA GLY A 173 3.98 2.04 -14.47
C GLY A 173 3.17 3.01 -15.34
N LEU A 174 2.25 2.51 -16.16
CA LEU A 174 1.33 3.33 -16.95
C LEU A 174 0.31 4.02 -16.05
N TYR A 175 -0.25 3.34 -15.05
CA TYR A 175 -1.12 3.96 -14.04
C TYR A 175 -0.45 5.16 -13.37
N SER A 176 0.80 5.00 -12.93
CA SER A 176 1.60 6.10 -12.37
C SER A 176 1.78 7.27 -13.34
N THR A 177 2.01 6.98 -14.62
CA THR A 177 2.30 8.00 -15.64
C THR A 177 1.03 8.73 -16.12
N LEU A 178 -0.11 8.05 -16.11
CA LEU A 178 -1.41 8.54 -16.61
C LEU A 178 -2.34 9.03 -15.47
N ASN A 179 -1.98 8.78 -14.21
CA ASN A 179 -2.73 9.11 -12.99
C ASN A 179 -4.14 8.49 -12.92
N LEU A 180 -4.25 7.21 -13.24
CA LEU A 180 -5.49 6.44 -13.22
C LEU A 180 -5.22 4.95 -13.01
N GLU A 181 -6.24 4.18 -12.62
CA GLU A 181 -6.21 2.71 -12.51
C GLU A 181 -7.30 2.11 -13.42
N TRP A 182 -7.05 0.93 -14.01
CA TRP A 182 -8.03 0.22 -14.85
C TRP A 182 -8.73 -0.85 -14.03
N SER A 183 -10.07 -0.90 -14.07
CA SER A 183 -10.87 -1.78 -13.23
C SER A 183 -10.84 -3.26 -13.67
N GLY A 184 -10.03 -3.60 -14.67
CA GLY A 184 -10.04 -4.90 -15.33
C GLY A 184 -11.20 -5.08 -16.34
N TRP A 185 -12.13 -4.12 -16.42
CA TRP A 185 -13.31 -4.22 -17.28
C TRP A 185 -13.17 -3.38 -18.56
N ILE A 186 -13.62 -3.96 -19.67
CA ILE A 186 -13.88 -3.27 -20.93
C ILE A 186 -15.34 -3.43 -21.32
N GLY A 187 -15.88 -2.48 -22.08
CA GLY A 187 -17.26 -2.52 -22.55
C GLY A 187 -17.37 -2.16 -24.02
N ARG A 188 -18.42 -2.67 -24.67
CA ARG A 188 -18.82 -2.26 -26.02
C ARG A 188 -20.30 -2.45 -26.27
N TYR A 189 -20.86 -1.54 -27.07
CA TYR A 189 -22.18 -1.69 -27.66
C TYR A 189 -22.09 -2.47 -28.98
N PHE A 190 -22.99 -3.43 -29.16
CA PHE A 190 -23.10 -4.24 -30.36
C PHE A 190 -24.47 -4.07 -30.99
N ASP A 191 -24.51 -3.86 -32.31
CA ASP A 191 -25.76 -3.77 -33.08
C ASP A 191 -26.47 -5.14 -33.21
N ASP A 192 -25.71 -6.24 -33.09
CA ASP A 192 -26.22 -7.61 -33.15
C ASP A 192 -25.38 -8.57 -32.27
N LEU A 193 -25.99 -9.05 -31.18
CA LEU A 193 -25.45 -10.02 -30.23
C LEU A 193 -25.51 -11.48 -30.72
N SER A 194 -26.12 -11.77 -31.87
CA SER A 194 -26.31 -13.16 -32.31
C SER A 194 -24.99 -13.86 -32.66
N VAL A 195 -24.95 -15.20 -32.51
CA VAL A 195 -23.77 -16.00 -32.87
C VAL A 195 -23.44 -15.85 -34.35
N GLY A 196 -22.23 -15.39 -34.66
CA GLY A 196 -21.80 -15.04 -36.01
C GLY A 196 -22.16 -13.61 -36.45
N GLY A 197 -22.71 -12.81 -35.53
CA GLY A 197 -22.84 -11.35 -35.60
C GLY A 197 -21.52 -10.64 -35.28
N GLU A 198 -21.59 -9.48 -34.61
CA GLU A 198 -20.42 -8.63 -34.35
C GLU A 198 -19.65 -9.00 -33.08
N VAL A 199 -20.26 -9.78 -32.18
CA VAL A 199 -19.62 -10.22 -30.93
C VAL A 199 -18.49 -11.20 -31.25
N PRO A 200 -17.26 -10.97 -30.74
CA PRO A 200 -16.15 -11.89 -30.95
C PRO A 200 -16.42 -13.30 -30.41
N GLY A 201 -15.98 -14.32 -31.13
CA GLY A 201 -16.18 -15.73 -30.73
C GLY A 201 -15.58 -16.08 -29.36
N TRP A 202 -14.44 -15.48 -29.00
CA TRP A 202 -13.82 -15.69 -27.69
C TRP A 202 -14.69 -15.19 -26.53
N ALA A 203 -15.47 -14.13 -26.72
CA ALA A 203 -16.37 -13.61 -25.68
C ALA A 203 -17.56 -14.56 -25.48
N ILE A 204 -18.07 -15.12 -26.57
CA ILE A 204 -19.11 -16.15 -26.54
C ILE A 204 -18.59 -17.38 -25.78
N ASP A 205 -17.39 -17.87 -26.12
CA ASP A 205 -16.80 -19.05 -25.49
C ASP A 205 -16.54 -18.85 -23.98
N ASN A 206 -16.04 -17.67 -23.58
CA ASN A 206 -15.83 -17.31 -22.19
C ASN A 206 -17.12 -17.31 -21.38
N TYR A 207 -18.20 -16.75 -21.94
CA TYR A 207 -19.51 -16.73 -21.29
C TYR A 207 -20.06 -18.15 -21.11
N GLU A 208 -20.03 -18.97 -22.16
CA GLU A 208 -20.54 -20.34 -22.09
C GLU A 208 -19.76 -21.20 -21.08
N LYS A 209 -18.43 -21.01 -21.00
CA LYS A 209 -17.54 -21.71 -20.07
C LYS A 209 -17.76 -21.30 -18.62
N LYS A 210 -17.90 -19.99 -18.35
CA LYS A 210 -17.99 -19.48 -16.97
C LYS A 210 -19.37 -19.71 -16.35
N TYR A 211 -20.44 -19.62 -17.13
CA TYR A 211 -21.82 -19.71 -16.63
C TYR A 211 -22.51 -21.07 -16.90
N ASP A 212 -21.84 -22.04 -17.54
CA ASP A 212 -22.42 -23.34 -17.96
C ASP A 212 -23.74 -23.17 -18.77
N GLY A 213 -23.84 -22.04 -19.47
CA GLY A 213 -25.00 -21.59 -20.24
C GLY A 213 -24.71 -21.54 -21.74
N LYS A 214 -25.74 -21.46 -22.57
CA LYS A 214 -25.58 -21.21 -24.01
C LYS A 214 -25.76 -19.74 -24.31
N TRP A 215 -24.98 -19.21 -25.26
CA TRP A 215 -25.18 -17.87 -25.79
C TRP A 215 -26.43 -17.82 -26.67
N ASP A 216 -27.54 -17.38 -26.09
CA ASP A 216 -28.87 -17.30 -26.75
C ASP A 216 -29.34 -15.83 -26.88
N PHE A 217 -28.39 -14.89 -26.89
CA PHE A 217 -28.65 -13.46 -27.06
C PHE A 217 -28.87 -13.08 -28.53
N SER A 218 -29.65 -12.02 -28.78
CA SER A 218 -29.97 -11.51 -30.12
C SER A 218 -30.33 -10.02 -30.07
N ASP A 219 -30.45 -9.37 -31.24
CA ASP A 219 -30.63 -7.91 -31.36
C ASP A 219 -29.42 -7.13 -30.76
N HIS A 220 -29.55 -5.82 -30.55
CA HIS A 220 -28.49 -4.98 -30.01
C HIS A 220 -28.38 -5.10 -28.49
N GLY A 221 -27.18 -4.86 -27.96
CA GLY A 221 -26.93 -4.89 -26.53
C GLY A 221 -25.55 -4.38 -26.12
N LEU A 222 -25.30 -4.31 -24.81
CA LEU A 222 -23.99 -3.99 -24.23
C LEU A 222 -23.34 -5.27 -23.70
N VAL A 223 -22.05 -5.44 -23.99
CA VAL A 223 -21.25 -6.53 -23.43
C VAL A 223 -20.07 -5.92 -22.68
N PHE A 224 -19.93 -6.32 -21.42
CA PHE A 224 -18.78 -6.02 -20.58
C PHE A 224 -17.96 -7.29 -20.37
N VAL A 225 -16.64 -7.16 -20.44
CA VAL A 225 -15.69 -8.26 -20.30
C VAL A 225 -14.64 -7.87 -19.27
N ASN A 226 -14.38 -8.74 -18.31
CA ASN A 226 -13.31 -8.57 -17.32
C ASN A 226 -12.07 -9.38 -17.71
N GLU A 227 -10.90 -8.98 -17.21
CA GLU A 227 -9.65 -9.72 -17.37
C GLU A 227 -9.69 -11.15 -16.79
N ASP A 228 -10.55 -11.43 -15.81
CA ASP A 228 -10.78 -12.76 -15.23
C ASP A 228 -11.75 -13.64 -16.06
N ASP A 229 -12.04 -13.22 -17.30
CA ASP A 229 -13.01 -13.79 -18.23
C ASP A 229 -14.49 -13.68 -17.76
N SER A 230 -14.83 -12.86 -16.76
CA SER A 230 -16.22 -12.51 -16.44
C SER A 230 -16.87 -11.74 -17.57
N ILE A 231 -18.14 -12.06 -17.85
CA ILE A 231 -18.92 -11.39 -18.90
C ILE A 231 -20.28 -10.99 -18.37
N ILE A 232 -20.68 -9.75 -18.64
CA ILE A 232 -22.01 -9.21 -18.35
C ILE A 232 -22.63 -8.77 -19.66
N VAL A 233 -23.86 -9.21 -19.92
CA VAL A 233 -24.60 -8.87 -21.13
C VAL A 233 -25.88 -8.13 -20.73
N ILE A 234 -26.05 -6.92 -21.26
CA ILE A 234 -27.28 -6.15 -21.12
C ILE A 234 -28.00 -6.16 -22.48
N GLU A 235 -29.12 -6.88 -22.54
CA GLU A 235 -29.98 -6.94 -23.72
C GLU A 235 -30.74 -5.62 -23.95
N LYS A 236 -31.28 -5.41 -25.14
CA LYS A 236 -32.03 -4.20 -25.53
C LYS A 236 -33.08 -3.73 -24.52
N GLU A 237 -33.76 -4.62 -23.79
CA GLU A 237 -34.78 -4.25 -22.80
C GLU A 237 -34.19 -3.56 -21.57
N GLY A 238 -32.91 -3.81 -21.27
CA GLY A 238 -32.16 -3.21 -20.16
C GLY A 238 -31.42 -1.94 -20.54
N ILE A 239 -31.47 -1.50 -21.81
CA ILE A 239 -30.75 -0.31 -22.30
C ILE A 239 -31.71 0.88 -22.40
N GLY A 240 -31.29 2.02 -21.84
CA GLY A 240 -32.02 3.28 -21.92
C GLY A 240 -31.85 3.99 -23.27
N ASP A 241 -32.60 5.08 -23.48
CA ASP A 241 -32.64 5.80 -24.77
C ASP A 241 -31.28 6.38 -25.19
N GLN A 242 -30.36 6.62 -24.25
CA GLN A 242 -29.06 7.21 -24.54
C GLN A 242 -27.90 6.21 -24.65
N THR A 243 -28.12 4.91 -24.37
CA THR A 243 -27.08 3.85 -24.45
C THR A 243 -25.80 4.22 -23.66
N VAL A 244 -24.64 4.36 -24.31
CA VAL A 244 -23.40 4.90 -23.71
C VAL A 244 -23.14 6.30 -24.28
N GLN A 245 -23.11 7.32 -23.41
CA GLN A 245 -22.82 8.70 -23.78
C GLN A 245 -21.41 9.09 -23.38
N PHE A 246 -20.65 9.66 -24.31
CA PHE A 246 -19.47 10.45 -24.03
C PHE A 246 -19.90 11.90 -23.79
N SER A 247 -19.43 12.51 -22.70
CA SER A 247 -19.69 13.92 -22.39
C SER A 247 -18.47 14.61 -21.79
N PHE A 248 -18.09 15.77 -22.33
CA PHE A 248 -17.12 16.65 -21.68
C PHE A 248 -17.72 17.24 -20.41
N ASN A 249 -16.92 17.33 -19.35
CA ASN A 249 -17.27 18.14 -18.19
C ASN A 249 -16.89 19.62 -18.42
N ASP A 250 -17.21 20.48 -17.45
CA ASP A 250 -16.93 21.92 -17.56
C ASP A 250 -15.43 22.20 -17.81
N LYS A 251 -14.52 21.44 -17.18
CA LYS A 251 -13.06 21.58 -17.36
C LYS A 251 -12.64 21.17 -18.77
N GLY A 252 -13.18 20.07 -19.30
CA GLY A 252 -12.93 19.61 -20.66
C GLY A 252 -13.36 20.63 -21.71
N LEU A 253 -14.54 21.25 -21.53
CA LEU A 253 -15.04 22.29 -22.43
C LEU A 253 -14.23 23.58 -22.34
N GLU A 254 -13.78 23.97 -21.15
CA GLU A 254 -12.85 25.09 -20.97
C GLU A 254 -11.49 24.81 -21.62
N TRP A 255 -11.01 23.56 -21.55
CA TRP A 255 -9.72 23.14 -22.09
C TRP A 255 -9.66 23.12 -23.63
N ILE A 256 -10.74 22.68 -24.32
CA ILE A 256 -10.70 22.44 -25.77
C ILE A 256 -10.65 23.72 -26.63
N GLU A 257 -10.95 24.91 -26.10
CA GLU A 257 -10.94 26.21 -26.81
C GLU A 257 -11.60 26.24 -28.24
N ASP A 258 -12.33 25.20 -28.66
CA ASP A 258 -13.01 25.06 -29.95
C ASP A 258 -14.54 25.04 -29.74
N SER A 259 -15.18 26.18 -30.03
CA SER A 259 -16.64 26.34 -29.95
C SER A 259 -17.47 25.41 -30.85
N LEU A 260 -16.83 24.61 -31.72
CA LEU A 260 -17.48 23.64 -32.60
C LEU A 260 -17.31 22.19 -32.12
N VAL A 261 -16.65 21.94 -30.98
CA VAL A 261 -16.62 20.62 -30.37
C VAL A 261 -18.04 20.21 -29.96
N LYS A 262 -18.37 18.92 -30.12
CA LYS A 262 -19.64 18.39 -29.64
C LYS A 262 -19.51 18.09 -28.14
N GLU A 263 -20.31 18.76 -27.31
CA GLU A 263 -20.27 18.60 -25.85
C GLU A 263 -20.58 17.17 -25.39
N SER A 264 -21.54 16.50 -26.05
CA SER A 264 -21.94 15.13 -25.73
C SER A 264 -22.38 14.36 -26.98
N MET A 265 -22.04 13.07 -27.07
CA MET A 265 -22.50 12.16 -28.13
C MET A 265 -22.46 10.69 -27.71
N SER A 266 -23.28 9.85 -28.35
CA SER A 266 -23.22 8.40 -28.15
C SER A 266 -21.87 7.83 -28.60
N TYR A 267 -21.36 6.85 -27.85
CA TYR A 267 -20.13 6.11 -28.17
C TYR A 267 -20.41 4.61 -28.15
N HIS A 268 -20.29 3.95 -29.30
CA HIS A 268 -20.71 2.54 -29.48
C HIS A 268 -19.54 1.58 -29.67
N TYR A 269 -18.31 2.05 -29.54
CA TYR A 269 -17.13 1.22 -29.74
C TYR A 269 -16.54 0.76 -28.41
N TRP A 270 -15.37 0.10 -28.45
CA TRP A 270 -14.71 -0.40 -27.26
C TRP A 270 -14.22 0.73 -26.34
N PHE A 271 -14.45 0.56 -25.05
CA PHE A 271 -13.94 1.45 -24.01
C PHE A 271 -13.45 0.67 -22.78
N ASP A 272 -12.46 1.23 -22.10
CA ASP A 272 -11.95 0.82 -20.80
C ASP A 272 -12.80 1.46 -19.68
N ILE A 273 -13.04 0.71 -18.60
CA ILE A 273 -13.57 1.26 -17.35
C ILE A 273 -12.37 1.55 -16.45
N VAL A 274 -12.14 2.83 -16.19
CA VAL A 274 -11.00 3.31 -15.40
C VAL A 274 -11.49 4.12 -14.19
N GLU A 275 -10.65 4.22 -13.18
CA GLU A 275 -10.86 5.04 -12.00
C GLU A 275 -9.74 6.10 -11.92
N PRO A 276 -10.08 7.38 -11.71
CA PRO A 276 -9.09 8.43 -11.60
C PRO A 276 -8.40 8.36 -10.23
N ILE A 277 -7.08 8.56 -10.18
CA ILE A 277 -6.37 8.78 -8.90
C ILE A 277 -6.73 10.17 -8.36
N ASP A 278 -6.87 11.16 -9.25
CA ASP A 278 -7.37 12.50 -8.94
C ASP A 278 -8.54 12.85 -9.87
N GLU A 279 -9.72 13.06 -9.27
CA GLU A 279 -10.94 13.51 -9.97
C GLU A 279 -10.73 14.86 -10.69
N GLU A 280 -9.74 15.65 -10.27
CA GLU A 280 -9.42 16.91 -10.92
C GLU A 280 -8.87 16.74 -12.35
N ASP A 281 -8.32 15.56 -12.67
CA ASP A 281 -7.73 15.23 -13.98
C ASP A 281 -8.76 14.78 -15.04
N VAL A 282 -10.01 14.51 -14.64
CA VAL A 282 -11.06 14.07 -15.55
C VAL A 282 -11.51 15.23 -16.44
N LEU A 283 -11.54 15.04 -17.76
CA LEU A 283 -12.02 16.02 -18.74
C LEU A 283 -13.35 15.63 -19.40
N ALA A 284 -13.61 14.33 -19.50
CA ALA A 284 -14.84 13.78 -20.05
C ALA A 284 -15.19 12.49 -19.34
N ASN A 285 -16.48 12.15 -19.30
CA ASN A 285 -17.00 10.93 -18.72
C ASN A 285 -17.81 10.14 -19.75
N TYR A 286 -17.80 8.83 -19.58
CA TYR A 286 -18.87 7.97 -20.07
C TYR A 286 -20.04 7.99 -19.09
N THR A 287 -21.25 7.84 -19.63
CA THR A 287 -22.46 7.57 -18.86
C THR A 287 -23.24 6.45 -19.53
N VAL A 288 -23.49 5.38 -18.78
CA VAL A 288 -24.20 4.20 -19.24
C VAL A 288 -25.66 4.30 -18.79
N ASP A 289 -26.57 4.50 -19.74
CA ASP A 289 -28.01 4.62 -19.52
C ASP A 289 -28.68 3.24 -19.63
N VAL A 290 -29.08 2.69 -18.50
CA VAL A 290 -29.64 1.33 -18.36
C VAL A 290 -30.85 1.30 -17.42
N SER A 291 -31.62 0.21 -17.45
CA SER A 291 -32.74 -0.01 -16.50
C SER A 291 -32.23 -0.24 -15.08
N GLN A 292 -33.10 -0.08 -14.07
CA GLN A 292 -32.73 -0.33 -12.66
C GLN A 292 -32.26 -1.76 -12.41
N GLU A 293 -32.80 -2.73 -13.13
CA GLU A 293 -32.36 -4.13 -13.04
C GLU A 293 -30.94 -4.33 -13.60
N ALA A 294 -30.62 -3.64 -14.70
CA ALA A 294 -29.29 -3.68 -15.31
C ALA A 294 -28.26 -2.87 -14.49
N GLU A 295 -28.64 -1.71 -13.94
CA GLU A 295 -27.83 -0.93 -12.99
C GLU A 295 -27.38 -1.79 -11.82
N LYS A 296 -28.31 -2.51 -11.18
CA LYS A 296 -27.94 -3.43 -10.10
C LYS A 296 -26.97 -4.54 -10.54
N SER A 297 -27.14 -5.07 -11.75
CA SER A 297 -26.22 -6.10 -12.28
C SER A 297 -24.82 -5.55 -12.54
N LEU A 298 -24.68 -4.27 -12.87
CA LEU A 298 -23.39 -3.59 -13.04
C LEU A 298 -22.78 -3.26 -11.66
N GLU A 299 -23.58 -2.76 -10.71
CA GLU A 299 -23.15 -2.50 -9.33
C GLU A 299 -22.65 -3.77 -8.62
N ASP A 300 -23.37 -4.89 -8.74
CA ASP A 300 -22.97 -6.19 -8.17
C ASP A 300 -21.63 -6.70 -8.74
N ALA A 301 -21.21 -6.17 -9.91
CA ALA A 301 -19.95 -6.49 -10.56
C ALA A 301 -18.88 -5.38 -10.43
N GLY A 302 -19.17 -4.31 -9.68
CA GLY A 302 -18.26 -3.18 -9.49
C GLY A 302 -18.11 -2.26 -10.69
N ILE A 303 -19.05 -2.26 -11.65
CA ILE A 303 -19.02 -1.36 -12.81
C ILE A 303 -19.86 -0.11 -12.53
N PRO A 304 -19.27 1.09 -12.42
CA PRO A 304 -20.03 2.32 -12.21
C PRO A 304 -20.81 2.72 -13.48
N LEU A 305 -21.93 3.42 -13.31
CA LEU A 305 -22.70 3.97 -14.44
C LEU A 305 -22.06 5.21 -15.06
N SER A 306 -21.12 5.85 -14.37
CA SER A 306 -20.33 6.95 -14.91
C SER A 306 -18.88 6.81 -14.49
N PHE A 307 -17.97 6.93 -15.46
CA PHE A 307 -16.53 6.76 -15.30
C PHE A 307 -15.79 7.62 -16.33
N PRO A 308 -14.50 7.92 -16.13
CA PRO A 308 -13.74 8.77 -17.04
C PRO A 308 -13.65 8.21 -18.46
N ALA A 309 -13.82 9.11 -19.44
CA ALA A 309 -13.59 8.86 -20.87
C ALA A 309 -12.27 9.51 -21.35
N VAL A 310 -11.92 10.67 -20.79
CA VAL A 310 -10.66 11.36 -21.08
C VAL A 310 -10.05 11.85 -19.78
N MET A 311 -8.79 11.46 -19.56
CA MET A 311 -7.95 11.90 -18.44
C MET A 311 -6.85 12.84 -18.94
N LYS A 312 -6.53 13.86 -18.14
CA LYS A 312 -5.39 14.76 -18.37
C LYS A 312 -4.68 15.03 -17.06
N HIS A 313 -3.53 14.40 -16.88
CA HIS A 313 -2.64 14.64 -15.75
C HIS A 313 -1.33 15.27 -16.23
N ASN A 314 -1.02 16.50 -15.81
CA ASN A 314 0.17 17.22 -16.25
C ASN A 314 0.30 17.28 -17.80
N HIS A 315 1.31 16.59 -18.38
CA HIS A 315 1.53 16.45 -19.83
C HIS A 315 1.12 15.06 -20.35
N SER A 316 0.45 14.25 -19.55
CA SER A 316 -0.08 12.94 -19.90
C SER A 316 -1.58 13.01 -20.19
N TYR A 317 -2.02 12.28 -21.19
CA TYR A 317 -3.42 12.15 -21.58
C TYR A 317 -3.74 10.67 -21.75
N TYR A 318 -4.91 10.25 -21.27
CA TYR A 318 -5.42 8.93 -21.56
C TYR A 318 -6.82 9.00 -22.14
N PHE A 319 -7.03 8.27 -23.22
CA PHE A 319 -8.29 8.16 -23.93
C PHE A 319 -8.84 6.76 -23.67
N ALA A 320 -9.90 6.67 -22.88
CA ALA A 320 -10.45 5.39 -22.43
C ALA A 320 -11.25 4.66 -23.53
N GLY A 321 -11.25 5.15 -24.76
CA GLY A 321 -11.79 4.44 -25.91
C GLY A 321 -10.86 4.61 -27.10
N ASP A 322 -11.08 3.78 -28.10
CA ASP A 322 -10.35 3.83 -29.35
C ASP A 322 -10.91 4.98 -30.21
N TYR A 323 -10.25 6.14 -30.11
CA TYR A 323 -10.74 7.41 -30.63
C TYR A 323 -10.06 7.81 -31.94
N ALA A 324 -8.84 7.33 -32.15
CA ALA A 324 -8.05 7.54 -33.35
C ALA A 324 -8.56 6.72 -34.55
N ASP A 325 -9.27 5.64 -34.28
CA ASP A 325 -9.85 4.73 -35.26
C ASP A 325 -10.67 5.46 -36.35
N TYR A 326 -10.40 5.11 -37.62
CA TYR A 326 -11.13 5.62 -38.77
C TYR A 326 -11.11 4.66 -39.99
N ASP A 327 -12.28 4.13 -40.35
CA ASP A 327 -12.46 3.20 -41.49
C ASP A 327 -12.53 3.86 -42.89
N GLY A 328 -12.63 5.19 -42.97
CA GLY A 328 -12.82 5.90 -44.24
C GLY A 328 -11.53 6.21 -45.03
N ASP A 329 -11.70 6.65 -46.28
CA ASP A 329 -10.59 7.06 -47.16
C ASP A 329 -10.00 8.45 -46.79
N LEU A 330 -8.91 8.48 -46.02
CA LEU A 330 -8.18 9.70 -45.61
C LEU A 330 -7.11 10.21 -46.62
N ASN A 331 -7.26 9.92 -47.91
CA ASN A 331 -6.19 10.18 -48.90
C ASN A 331 -5.92 11.68 -49.22
N PHE A 332 -6.74 12.61 -48.73
CA PHE A 332 -6.63 14.04 -49.05
C PHE A 332 -6.66 14.90 -47.78
N HIS A 333 -5.53 15.52 -47.43
CA HIS A 333 -5.39 16.38 -46.25
C HIS A 333 -5.10 17.86 -46.58
N GLN A 334 -4.76 18.20 -47.84
CA GLN A 334 -4.29 19.54 -48.24
C GLN A 334 -5.41 20.57 -48.46
N TYR A 335 -6.48 20.54 -47.67
CA TYR A 335 -7.65 21.41 -47.81
C TYR A 335 -8.10 21.98 -46.46
N LYS A 336 -7.82 23.27 -46.23
CA LYS A 336 -7.96 23.92 -44.90
C LYS A 336 -9.35 23.83 -44.25
N TRP A 337 -10.44 23.74 -45.03
CA TRP A 337 -11.81 23.69 -44.48
C TRP A 337 -12.37 22.27 -44.40
N LEU A 338 -11.61 21.24 -44.76
CA LEU A 338 -12.09 19.87 -44.81
C LEU A 338 -12.60 19.38 -43.45
N PRO A 339 -11.94 19.68 -42.30
CA PRO A 339 -12.47 19.33 -40.99
C PRO A 339 -13.85 19.95 -40.71
N ALA A 340 -13.98 21.26 -40.94
CA ALA A 340 -15.25 21.97 -40.73
C ALA A 340 -16.36 21.44 -41.65
N ILE A 341 -16.02 21.11 -42.90
CA ILE A 341 -16.95 20.50 -43.85
C ILE A 341 -17.38 19.11 -43.37
N ASN A 342 -16.45 18.26 -42.96
CA ASN A 342 -16.77 16.91 -42.49
C ASN A 342 -17.65 16.98 -41.24
N ARG A 343 -17.31 17.81 -40.23
CA ARG A 343 -18.15 18.04 -39.04
C ARG A 343 -19.58 18.48 -39.39
N LEU A 344 -19.74 19.36 -40.38
CA LEU A 344 -21.03 19.85 -40.86
C LEU A 344 -21.81 18.84 -41.71
N LEU A 345 -21.12 18.00 -42.49
CA LEU A 345 -21.72 17.04 -43.43
C LEU A 345 -22.01 15.68 -42.79
N THR A 346 -21.31 15.32 -41.72
CA THR A 346 -21.69 14.23 -40.81
C THR A 346 -22.93 14.66 -40.02
N THR A 347 -24.06 14.82 -40.72
CA THR A 347 -25.36 15.19 -40.14
C THR A 347 -26.15 13.96 -39.72
N GLY A 348 -26.62 13.97 -38.48
CA GLY A 348 -27.32 12.88 -37.82
C GLY A 348 -26.60 12.54 -36.51
N ASP A 349 -27.34 12.20 -35.46
CA ASP A 349 -26.81 11.56 -34.25
C ASP A 349 -26.38 10.11 -34.56
N ASN A 350 -25.79 9.87 -35.74
CA ASN A 350 -25.41 8.53 -36.17
C ASN A 350 -24.15 8.15 -35.40
N GLU A 351 -24.28 7.06 -34.65
CA GLU A 351 -23.33 6.48 -33.70
C GLU A 351 -22.10 5.83 -34.38
N THR A 352 -21.57 6.47 -35.43
CA THR A 352 -20.43 5.94 -36.19
C THR A 352 -19.10 6.46 -35.68
N VAL A 353 -18.07 5.60 -35.70
CA VAL A 353 -16.67 5.93 -35.40
C VAL A 353 -16.20 7.18 -36.19
N GLU A 354 -16.59 7.31 -37.46
CA GLU A 354 -16.27 8.49 -38.29
C GLU A 354 -16.82 9.80 -37.71
N ALA A 355 -18.03 9.80 -37.14
CA ALA A 355 -18.64 10.99 -36.57
C ALA A 355 -17.90 11.42 -35.29
N PHE A 356 -17.51 10.44 -34.46
CA PHE A 356 -16.73 10.67 -33.24
C PHE A 356 -15.36 11.27 -33.56
N TYR A 357 -14.67 10.70 -34.55
CA TYR A 357 -13.38 11.17 -35.04
C TYR A 357 -13.39 12.68 -35.38
N TRP A 358 -14.35 13.13 -36.20
CA TRP A 358 -14.39 14.52 -36.64
C TRP A 358 -14.91 15.49 -35.58
N LYS A 359 -15.85 15.08 -34.72
CA LYS A 359 -16.57 15.96 -33.77
C LYS A 359 -15.96 16.02 -32.37
N VAL A 360 -15.20 15.02 -31.96
CA VAL A 360 -14.60 14.89 -30.62
C VAL A 360 -13.09 14.72 -30.68
N TYR A 361 -12.60 13.61 -31.25
CA TYR A 361 -11.16 13.28 -31.25
C TYR A 361 -10.30 14.34 -31.95
N MET A 362 -10.66 14.74 -33.17
CA MET A 362 -9.88 15.74 -33.90
C MET A 362 -9.77 17.09 -33.15
N PRO A 363 -10.87 17.75 -32.71
CA PRO A 363 -10.74 18.98 -31.91
C PRO A 363 -9.89 18.81 -30.64
N MET A 364 -10.00 17.67 -29.97
CA MET A 364 -9.17 17.33 -28.81
C MET A 364 -7.69 17.28 -29.17
N MET A 365 -7.32 16.53 -30.21
CA MET A 365 -5.93 16.47 -30.69
C MET A 365 -5.41 17.81 -31.20
N GLU A 366 -6.26 18.65 -31.81
CA GLU A 366 -5.87 20.00 -32.20
C GLU A 366 -5.50 20.87 -31.00
N THR A 367 -6.17 20.68 -29.86
CA THR A 367 -5.89 21.38 -28.61
C THR A 367 -4.56 20.93 -28.02
N ILE A 368 -4.33 19.62 -27.94
CA ILE A 368 -3.06 19.05 -27.43
C ILE A 368 -1.87 19.53 -28.28
N LEU A 369 -1.99 19.45 -29.60
CA LEU A 369 -0.95 19.92 -30.52
C LEU A 369 -0.71 21.43 -30.40
N GLN A 370 -1.74 22.24 -30.13
CA GLN A 370 -1.55 23.67 -29.88
C GLN A 370 -0.77 23.92 -28.59
N ASN A 371 -1.11 23.22 -27.51
CA ASN A 371 -0.42 23.31 -26.23
C ASN A 371 1.06 22.93 -26.33
N LEU A 372 1.40 21.94 -27.18
CA LEU A 372 2.80 21.59 -27.47
C LEU A 372 3.60 22.79 -27.98
N LYS A 373 3.04 23.63 -28.87
CA LYS A 373 3.74 24.82 -29.39
C LYS A 373 3.97 25.91 -28.35
N ASP A 374 3.10 25.98 -27.35
CA ASP A 374 3.17 26.99 -26.29
C ASP A 374 4.02 26.55 -25.10
N SER A 375 4.26 25.22 -24.96
CA SER A 375 5.06 24.60 -23.89
C SER A 375 6.55 24.93 -23.92
N ASP A 376 7.09 25.42 -25.07
CA ASP A 376 8.44 25.98 -25.26
C ASP A 376 8.79 27.16 -24.29
N LYS A 377 7.90 27.54 -23.37
CA LYS A 377 7.99 28.77 -22.54
C LYS A 377 7.67 28.65 -21.05
N LYS A 378 7.38 27.47 -20.48
CA LYS A 378 7.20 27.37 -19.02
C LYS A 378 8.51 26.90 -18.36
N GLU A 379 9.20 27.85 -17.73
CA GLU A 379 10.30 27.57 -16.80
C GLU A 379 9.78 26.68 -15.66
N GLU A 380 10.36 25.50 -15.49
CA GLU A 380 10.19 24.67 -14.30
C GLU A 380 10.57 25.51 -13.06
N SER A 381 9.69 25.57 -12.06
CA SER A 381 10.01 26.23 -10.79
C SER A 381 11.02 25.39 -10.03
N TYR A 382 12.31 25.66 -10.22
CA TYR A 382 13.35 25.05 -9.38
C TYR A 382 13.24 25.59 -7.96
N VAL A 383 13.19 24.69 -6.96
CA VAL A 383 13.38 25.05 -5.54
C VAL A 383 14.73 25.75 -5.42
N ASN A 384 14.74 26.99 -4.94
CA ASN A 384 15.97 27.78 -4.84
C ASN A 384 16.83 27.28 -3.68
N ILE A 385 17.75 26.36 -3.98
CA ILE A 385 18.71 25.83 -2.99
C ILE A 385 19.79 26.87 -2.72
N PRO A 386 20.02 27.29 -1.46
CA PRO A 386 21.04 28.28 -1.15
C PRO A 386 22.44 27.69 -1.36
N THR A 387 23.41 28.58 -1.64
CA THR A 387 24.81 28.20 -1.79
C THR A 387 25.68 28.79 -0.69
N ILE A 388 26.52 27.97 -0.08
CA ILE A 388 27.54 28.38 0.88
C ILE A 388 28.91 28.20 0.23
N LYS A 389 29.60 29.31 -0.05
CA LYS A 389 30.90 29.32 -0.75
C LYS A 389 30.91 28.50 -2.07
N GLY A 390 29.78 28.49 -2.79
CA GLY A 390 29.63 27.80 -4.07
C GLY A 390 29.15 26.34 -3.98
N VAL A 391 28.89 25.83 -2.77
CA VAL A 391 28.33 24.49 -2.51
C VAL A 391 26.84 24.59 -2.24
N GLN A 392 26.02 23.71 -2.82
CA GLN A 392 24.59 23.65 -2.56
C GLN A 392 24.31 22.98 -1.20
N VAL A 393 23.46 23.61 -0.38
CA VAL A 393 23.13 23.14 0.98
C VAL A 393 21.64 23.37 1.25
N ALA A 394 20.80 22.33 1.17
CA ALA A 394 19.35 22.46 1.41
C ALA A 394 19.01 22.65 2.89
N SER A 395 19.75 21.97 3.76
CA SER A 395 19.59 21.97 5.21
C SER A 395 20.96 22.03 5.87
N LYS A 396 21.02 22.48 7.12
CA LYS A 396 22.25 22.45 7.91
C LYS A 396 21.96 22.24 9.39
N VAL A 397 22.97 21.94 10.18
CA VAL A 397 22.86 21.85 11.64
C VAL A 397 23.22 23.20 12.27
N GLY A 398 22.30 23.71 13.11
CA GLY A 398 22.49 24.90 13.95
C GLY A 398 23.22 24.56 15.26
N ASP A 399 23.00 25.37 16.31
CA ASP A 399 23.62 25.14 17.62
C ASP A 399 23.02 23.90 18.32
N ASP A 400 21.69 23.78 18.28
CA ASP A 400 20.90 22.77 18.98
C ASP A 400 19.78 22.13 18.14
N LYS A 401 19.55 22.61 16.91
CA LYS A 401 18.49 22.14 15.99
C LYS A 401 19.02 21.93 14.56
N ILE A 402 18.23 21.24 13.74
CA ILE A 402 18.43 21.23 12.28
C ILE A 402 17.74 22.46 11.71
N GLN A 403 18.33 23.07 10.68
CA GLN A 403 17.85 24.29 10.04
C GLN A 403 17.53 24.06 8.57
N VAL A 404 16.43 24.67 8.13
CA VAL A 404 16.03 24.75 6.71
C VAL A 404 16.11 26.17 6.20
N PHE A 405 16.29 26.32 4.89
CA PHE A 405 16.31 27.64 4.26
C PHE A 405 14.94 28.02 3.74
N GLN A 406 14.31 28.99 4.38
CA GLN A 406 12.97 29.47 4.05
C GLN A 406 12.96 31.01 4.05
N ASP A 407 12.24 31.60 3.10
CA ASP A 407 12.12 33.07 2.95
C ASP A 407 13.45 33.85 2.89
N GLY A 408 14.53 33.20 2.44
CA GLY A 408 15.85 33.82 2.32
C GLY A 408 16.70 33.77 3.61
N GLU A 409 16.22 33.12 4.67
CA GLU A 409 16.92 32.97 5.95
C GLU A 409 16.97 31.50 6.42
N TRP A 410 17.90 31.20 7.32
CA TRP A 410 17.98 29.89 7.97
C TRP A 410 17.09 29.91 9.23
N SER A 411 16.14 28.97 9.32
CA SER A 411 15.24 28.81 10.48
C SER A 411 15.46 27.46 11.15
N ASP A 412 15.35 27.41 12.48
CA ASP A 412 15.37 26.16 13.23
C ASP A 412 14.08 25.38 12.97
N LEU A 413 14.23 24.09 12.66
CA LEU A 413 13.12 23.17 12.44
C LEU A 413 13.08 22.17 13.61
N ILE A 414 11.95 22.15 14.33
CA ILE A 414 11.64 21.04 15.24
C ILE A 414 11.14 19.89 14.38
N ILE A 415 11.87 18.76 14.41
CA ILE A 415 11.49 17.58 13.64
C ILE A 415 10.23 16.98 14.26
N LYS A 416 9.14 16.99 13.50
CA LYS A 416 7.86 16.35 13.79
C LYS A 416 7.66 15.33 12.69
N GLY A 417 8.08 14.09 12.91
CA GLY A 417 8.05 13.12 11.80
C GLY A 417 7.47 11.77 12.14
N VAL A 418 7.43 10.94 11.12
CA VAL A 418 7.00 9.54 11.15
C VAL A 418 8.04 8.67 10.47
N ASN A 419 8.21 7.44 10.94
CA ASN A 419 8.96 6.41 10.22
C ASN A 419 8.02 5.68 9.26
N MET A 420 8.50 5.34 8.05
CA MET A 420 7.71 4.65 7.04
C MET A 420 8.40 3.36 6.59
N GLY A 421 7.65 2.26 6.61
CA GLY A 421 8.06 0.96 6.04
C GLY A 421 7.70 0.85 4.56
N ILE A 422 8.02 -0.30 3.95
CA ILE A 422 7.84 -0.56 2.50
C ILE A 422 6.81 -1.66 2.23
N ALA A 423 6.14 -2.19 3.26
CA ALA A 423 5.16 -3.26 3.14
C ALA A 423 3.72 -2.77 3.34
N LYS A 424 2.79 -3.54 2.76
CA LYS A 424 1.34 -3.49 2.95
C LYS A 424 0.81 -4.94 3.03
N PRO A 425 -0.44 -5.18 3.48
CA PRO A 425 -0.98 -6.55 3.56
C PRO A 425 -0.92 -7.29 2.23
N GLY A 426 -0.72 -8.61 2.28
CA GLY A 426 -0.51 -9.47 1.11
C GLY A 426 0.95 -9.57 0.64
N TYR A 427 1.82 -8.64 1.05
CA TYR A 427 3.17 -8.54 0.50
C TYR A 427 4.27 -8.52 1.56
N PHE A 428 5.38 -9.19 1.27
CA PHE A 428 6.63 -8.99 2.01
C PHE A 428 7.31 -7.67 1.61
N PRO A 429 8.10 -7.05 2.50
CA PRO A 429 8.83 -5.80 2.20
C PRO A 429 9.64 -5.83 0.91
N GLY A 430 10.19 -7.00 0.58
CA GLY A 430 11.03 -7.21 -0.60
C GLY A 430 10.30 -7.11 -1.94
N GLU A 431 8.97 -7.13 -1.94
CA GLU A 431 8.13 -7.03 -3.14
C GLU A 431 7.83 -5.58 -3.50
N ALA A 432 7.94 -4.68 -2.52
CA ALA A 432 7.82 -3.24 -2.68
C ALA A 432 6.51 -2.82 -3.39
N ALA A 433 5.40 -3.37 -2.90
CA ALA A 433 4.08 -3.36 -3.55
C ALA A 433 3.26 -2.08 -3.37
N ILE A 434 3.74 -1.12 -2.57
CA ILE A 434 3.03 0.15 -2.36
C ILE A 434 3.09 0.97 -3.66
N THR A 435 1.92 1.38 -4.14
CA THR A 435 1.74 2.12 -5.40
C THR A 435 2.04 3.61 -5.22
N LYS A 436 2.15 4.34 -6.34
CA LYS A 436 2.32 5.80 -6.31
C LYS A 436 1.11 6.49 -5.68
N SER A 437 -0.11 6.04 -6.01
CA SER A 437 -1.37 6.59 -5.47
C SER A 437 -1.44 6.44 -3.95
N GLU A 438 -1.06 5.27 -3.43
CA GLU A 438 -0.94 5.01 -1.99
C GLU A 438 0.07 5.95 -1.34
N TYR A 439 1.30 6.06 -1.89
CA TYR A 439 2.30 6.98 -1.34
C TYR A 439 1.86 8.45 -1.36
N LYS A 440 1.26 8.92 -2.46
CA LYS A 440 0.77 10.31 -2.58
C LYS A 440 -0.29 10.59 -1.52
N ARG A 441 -1.30 9.72 -1.41
CA ARG A 441 -2.34 9.81 -0.37
C ARG A 441 -1.72 9.82 1.03
N TRP A 442 -0.75 8.96 1.30
CA TRP A 442 -0.07 8.92 2.59
C TRP A 442 0.73 10.19 2.87
N PHE A 443 1.45 10.76 1.90
CA PHE A 443 2.15 12.03 2.09
C PHE A 443 1.19 13.19 2.37
N ASP A 444 0.05 13.24 1.67
CA ASP A 444 -1.01 14.21 1.95
C ASP A 444 -1.51 14.08 3.40
N GLN A 445 -1.85 12.86 3.84
CA GLN A 445 -2.30 12.61 5.21
C GLN A 445 -1.21 12.87 6.28
N ILE A 446 0.06 12.59 5.99
CA ILE A 446 1.19 12.89 6.90
C ILE A 446 1.34 14.40 7.06
N SER A 447 1.28 15.16 5.96
CA SER A 447 1.33 16.62 5.98
C SER A 447 0.12 17.22 6.71
N ASP A 448 -1.08 16.66 6.52
CA ASP A 448 -2.29 17.03 7.26
C ASP A 448 -2.17 16.78 8.77
N MET A 449 -1.33 15.82 9.19
CA MET A 449 -1.01 15.56 10.59
C MET A 449 -0.11 16.65 11.21
N ASN A 450 0.27 17.69 10.46
CA ASN A 450 1.29 18.68 10.82
C ASN A 450 2.69 18.09 11.00
N ALA A 451 2.96 16.91 10.44
CA ALA A 451 4.30 16.37 10.35
C ALA A 451 5.08 17.10 9.25
N ASN A 452 6.39 17.24 9.42
CA ASN A 452 7.29 17.89 8.47
C ASN A 452 8.42 16.97 7.98
N ALA A 453 8.50 15.74 8.50
CA ALA A 453 9.53 14.79 8.10
C ALA A 453 9.02 13.35 8.04
N VAL A 454 9.55 12.59 7.08
CA VAL A 454 9.44 11.13 7.01
C VAL A 454 10.84 10.54 7.06
N ARG A 455 11.03 9.48 7.84
CA ARG A 455 12.26 8.68 7.78
C ARG A 455 12.02 7.36 7.05
N ILE A 456 12.91 7.06 6.13
CA ILE A 456 12.99 5.78 5.43
C ILE A 456 14.37 5.15 5.64
N TYR A 457 14.41 3.83 5.71
CA TYR A 457 15.60 3.04 6.12
C TYR A 457 16.51 2.67 4.95
N THR A 458 15.89 2.49 3.79
CA THR A 458 16.50 1.93 2.59
C THR A 458 15.86 2.55 1.36
N ILE A 459 16.24 2.06 0.19
CA ILE A 459 15.69 2.49 -1.10
C ILE A 459 14.24 2.00 -1.22
N HIS A 460 13.29 2.92 -1.35
CA HIS A 460 11.91 2.64 -1.76
C HIS A 460 11.77 2.55 -3.30
N PRO A 461 10.63 2.09 -3.86
CA PRO A 461 10.42 2.06 -5.31
C PRO A 461 10.45 3.46 -5.94
N PRO A 462 10.67 3.59 -7.26
CA PRO A 462 10.59 4.87 -7.96
C PRO A 462 9.31 5.67 -7.65
N ALA A 463 8.18 4.97 -7.55
CA ALA A 463 6.87 5.52 -7.19
C ALA A 463 6.86 6.38 -5.91
N PHE A 464 7.66 6.02 -4.90
CA PHE A 464 7.79 6.81 -3.67
C PHE A 464 8.35 8.20 -3.94
N TYR A 465 9.45 8.28 -4.70
CA TYR A 465 10.14 9.54 -4.98
C TYR A 465 9.35 10.42 -5.95
N GLU A 466 8.64 9.79 -6.89
CA GLU A 466 7.70 10.47 -7.79
C GLU A 466 6.54 11.09 -7.00
N ALA A 467 5.89 10.31 -6.13
CA ALA A 467 4.81 10.80 -5.27
C ALA A 467 5.27 11.92 -4.33
N LEU A 468 6.49 11.82 -3.77
CA LEU A 468 7.05 12.87 -2.90
C LEU A 468 7.28 14.17 -3.67
N LEU A 469 7.86 14.08 -4.87
CA LEU A 469 8.12 15.25 -5.71
C LEU A 469 6.81 15.92 -6.13
N GLU A 470 5.79 15.13 -6.43
CA GLU A 470 4.45 15.61 -6.77
C GLU A 470 3.78 16.30 -5.59
N HIS A 471 3.70 15.63 -4.43
CA HIS A 471 3.19 16.20 -3.19
C HIS A 471 3.85 17.55 -2.86
N ASN A 472 5.18 17.63 -2.89
CA ASN A 472 5.90 18.85 -2.54
C ASN A 472 5.80 19.98 -3.58
N LYS A 473 5.40 19.70 -4.83
CA LYS A 473 5.11 20.74 -5.83
C LYS A 473 3.76 21.41 -5.57
N GLU A 474 2.83 20.70 -4.95
CA GLU A 474 1.47 21.15 -4.64
C GLU A 474 1.35 21.73 -3.23
N ALA A 475 2.14 21.21 -2.29
CA ALA A 475 2.06 21.58 -0.89
C ALA A 475 2.59 23.00 -0.62
N ASP A 476 1.86 23.76 0.22
CA ASP A 476 2.32 25.05 0.74
C ASP A 476 3.64 24.93 1.54
N LYS A 477 3.82 23.78 2.19
CA LYS A 477 5.00 23.44 2.98
C LYS A 477 5.49 22.06 2.58
N PRO A 478 6.78 21.90 2.24
CA PRO A 478 7.29 20.63 1.81
C PRO A 478 7.40 19.64 2.98
N LEU A 479 7.09 18.39 2.70
CA LEU A 479 7.45 17.25 3.51
C LEU A 479 8.89 16.84 3.21
N TYR A 480 9.71 16.71 4.25
CA TYR A 480 11.11 16.37 4.11
C TYR A 480 11.42 14.90 4.40
N ILE A 481 12.55 14.40 3.90
CA ILE A 481 13.00 13.02 4.13
C ILE A 481 14.31 12.96 4.91
N PHE A 482 14.39 12.11 5.93
CA PHE A 482 15.64 11.54 6.42
C PHE A 482 15.89 10.22 5.72
N HIS A 483 16.97 10.16 4.95
CA HIS A 483 17.26 8.97 4.14
C HIS A 483 18.32 8.10 4.81
N GLY A 484 17.98 6.84 5.02
CA GLY A 484 18.91 5.81 5.47
C GLY A 484 19.70 5.18 4.33
N VAL A 485 20.92 4.75 4.61
CA VAL A 485 21.65 3.82 3.74
C VAL A 485 21.76 2.53 4.51
N TRP A 486 21.01 1.52 4.06
CA TRP A 486 20.93 0.23 4.74
C TRP A 486 22.28 -0.48 4.72
N VAL A 487 22.63 -1.09 5.85
CA VAL A 487 23.77 -2.00 5.97
C VAL A 487 23.21 -3.39 6.15
N GLU A 488 23.63 -4.31 5.29
CA GLU A 488 23.18 -5.71 5.36
C GLU A 488 23.60 -6.38 6.67
N GLU A 489 22.62 -6.82 7.46
CA GLU A 489 22.84 -7.39 8.79
C GLU A 489 23.45 -8.80 8.73
N GLU A 490 22.93 -9.69 7.87
CA GLU A 490 23.42 -11.08 7.82
C GLU A 490 24.93 -11.17 7.50
N PRO A 491 25.47 -10.41 6.53
CA PRO A 491 26.91 -10.38 6.26
C PRO A 491 27.73 -9.84 7.45
N LEU A 492 27.25 -8.81 8.16
CA LEU A 492 27.90 -8.30 9.37
C LEU A 492 27.98 -9.38 10.46
N LEU A 493 26.85 -10.02 10.77
CA LEU A 493 26.76 -11.07 11.78
C LEU A 493 27.64 -12.28 11.43
N LYS A 494 27.66 -12.68 10.15
CA LYS A 494 28.45 -13.81 9.66
C LYS A 494 29.96 -13.55 9.72
N THR A 495 30.39 -12.34 9.38
CA THR A 495 31.82 -11.99 9.31
C THR A 495 32.38 -11.53 10.65
N GLN A 496 31.53 -11.01 11.54
CA GLN A 496 31.92 -10.40 12.81
C GLN A 496 33.00 -9.33 12.62
N ASP A 497 33.00 -8.64 11.48
CA ASP A 497 34.00 -7.64 11.09
C ASP A 497 33.43 -6.65 10.07
N ALA A 498 33.21 -5.40 10.49
CA ALA A 498 32.68 -4.36 9.62
C ALA A 498 33.57 -4.05 8.39
N TYR A 499 34.87 -4.33 8.47
CA TYR A 499 35.83 -4.15 7.37
C TYR A 499 35.94 -5.36 6.44
N ALA A 500 35.14 -6.40 6.63
CA ALA A 500 35.12 -7.52 5.69
C ALA A 500 34.73 -7.02 4.30
N ASN A 501 35.48 -7.45 3.28
CA ASN A 501 35.32 -6.95 1.90
C ASN A 501 33.90 -7.12 1.33
N GLU A 502 33.15 -8.14 1.76
CA GLU A 502 31.74 -8.33 1.40
C GLU A 502 30.86 -7.17 1.91
N ASN A 503 31.01 -6.79 3.18
CA ASN A 503 30.27 -5.69 3.80
C ASN A 503 30.59 -4.35 3.15
N THR A 504 31.89 -4.07 2.94
CA THR A 504 32.33 -2.80 2.34
C THR A 504 31.82 -2.63 0.91
N GLN A 505 31.84 -3.68 0.08
CA GLN A 505 31.37 -3.61 -1.30
C GLN A 505 29.85 -3.38 -1.40
N LEU A 506 29.08 -4.04 -0.53
CA LEU A 506 27.62 -3.85 -0.46
C LEU A 506 27.27 -2.42 -0.04
N LEU A 507 27.93 -1.92 1.01
CA LEU A 507 27.74 -0.56 1.51
C LEU A 507 28.16 0.52 0.50
N GLU A 508 29.30 0.37 -0.17
CA GLU A 508 29.73 1.30 -1.23
C GLU A 508 28.71 1.38 -2.37
N LYS A 509 28.12 0.23 -2.75
CA LYS A 509 27.08 0.18 -3.77
C LYS A 509 25.81 0.87 -3.29
N ALA A 510 25.32 0.50 -2.10
CA ALA A 510 24.12 1.10 -1.50
C ALA A 510 24.26 2.62 -1.37
N THR A 511 25.44 3.10 -0.97
CA THR A 511 25.76 4.54 -0.88
C THR A 511 25.64 5.24 -2.22
N LYS A 512 26.29 4.72 -3.27
CA LYS A 512 26.26 5.33 -4.61
C LYS A 512 24.87 5.33 -5.21
N ASP A 513 24.17 4.20 -5.10
CA ASP A 513 22.80 4.05 -5.59
C ASP A 513 21.85 5.03 -4.88
N THR A 514 21.95 5.14 -3.55
CA THR A 514 21.12 6.04 -2.75
C THR A 514 21.39 7.51 -3.03
N VAL A 515 22.66 7.91 -3.17
CA VAL A 515 22.97 9.29 -3.55
C VAL A 515 22.46 9.56 -4.96
N ASP A 516 22.73 8.68 -5.92
CA ASP A 516 22.32 8.89 -7.31
C ASP A 516 20.80 8.96 -7.50
N LEU A 517 20.03 8.15 -6.76
CA LEU A 517 18.59 8.11 -6.92
C LEU A 517 17.91 9.37 -6.40
N ILE A 518 18.38 9.97 -5.29
CA ILE A 518 17.74 11.18 -4.74
C ILE A 518 17.92 12.39 -5.66
N HIS A 519 18.96 12.38 -6.51
CA HIS A 519 19.19 13.38 -7.56
C HIS A 519 18.52 13.01 -8.89
N GLY A 520 17.64 11.99 -8.92
CA GLY A 520 16.92 11.56 -10.12
C GLY A 520 17.85 11.03 -11.22
N ASN A 521 18.96 10.38 -10.84
CA ASN A 521 20.00 9.95 -11.77
C ASN A 521 20.51 8.53 -11.47
N ALA A 522 19.60 7.60 -11.16
CA ALA A 522 19.95 6.20 -10.89
C ALA A 522 19.17 5.19 -11.74
N MET A 523 19.85 4.08 -12.04
CA MET A 523 19.27 2.87 -12.60
C MET A 523 19.74 1.69 -11.74
N ILE A 524 18.84 1.15 -10.93
CA ILE A 524 19.15 0.09 -9.97
C ILE A 524 18.54 -1.22 -10.47
N GLU A 525 19.39 -2.24 -10.62
CA GLU A 525 18.96 -3.59 -10.98
C GLU A 525 17.95 -4.13 -9.96
N LYS A 526 16.82 -4.65 -10.45
CA LYS A 526 15.81 -5.30 -9.62
C LYS A 526 16.38 -6.58 -9.02
N LYS A 527 16.24 -6.75 -7.72
CA LYS A 527 16.67 -7.95 -6.99
C LYS A 527 15.58 -8.36 -6.01
N VAL A 528 15.40 -9.67 -5.83
CA VAL A 528 14.47 -10.20 -4.82
C VAL A 528 14.87 -9.63 -3.46
N GLY A 529 13.90 -9.10 -2.71
CA GLY A 529 14.16 -8.49 -1.42
C GLY A 529 14.48 -7.00 -1.46
N HIS A 530 14.67 -6.39 -2.64
CA HIS A 530 15.12 -5.00 -2.76
C HIS A 530 14.33 -4.22 -3.83
N ALA A 531 13.98 -2.97 -3.53
CA ALA A 531 13.46 -2.07 -4.54
C ALA A 531 14.50 -1.81 -5.65
N GLY A 532 14.02 -1.66 -6.88
CA GLY A 532 14.87 -1.43 -8.04
C GLY A 532 14.05 -0.86 -9.19
N GLY A 533 14.73 -0.22 -10.13
CA GLY A 533 14.10 0.51 -11.22
C GLY A 533 14.91 1.71 -11.64
N ARG A 534 14.29 2.55 -12.48
CA ARG A 534 14.83 3.81 -12.94
C ARG A 534 14.32 4.93 -12.04
N TYR A 535 15.22 5.75 -11.51
CA TYR A 535 14.90 6.85 -10.60
C TYR A 535 15.23 8.17 -11.29
N THR A 536 14.20 8.93 -11.61
CA THR A 536 14.27 10.16 -12.42
C THR A 536 13.74 11.39 -11.69
N ALA A 537 13.03 11.20 -10.58
CA ALA A 537 12.58 12.26 -9.69
C ALA A 537 13.74 12.83 -8.86
N ASP A 538 14.12 14.09 -9.11
CA ASP A 538 15.07 14.81 -8.28
C ASP A 538 14.36 15.33 -7.03
N VAL A 539 14.45 14.54 -5.95
CA VAL A 539 13.93 14.89 -4.62
C VAL A 539 15.01 15.48 -3.71
N SER A 540 16.20 15.71 -4.26
CA SER A 540 17.37 16.17 -3.52
C SER A 540 17.12 17.46 -2.71
N PRO A 541 16.27 18.44 -3.12
CA PRO A 541 15.93 19.60 -2.28
C PRO A 541 15.17 19.25 -0.99
N TYR A 542 14.50 18.08 -0.96
CA TYR A 542 13.63 17.65 0.13
C TYR A 542 14.30 16.65 1.08
N ILE A 543 15.55 16.25 0.81
CA ILE A 543 16.32 15.39 1.72
C ILE A 543 16.95 16.26 2.82
N LEU A 544 16.48 16.14 4.06
CA LEU A 544 16.96 16.88 5.22
C LEU A 544 18.32 16.42 5.72
N GLY A 545 18.65 15.14 5.55
CA GLY A 545 19.92 14.60 6.00
C GLY A 545 20.00 13.08 5.91
N TRP A 546 21.21 12.58 6.11
CA TRP A 546 21.54 11.16 6.11
C TRP A 546 21.44 10.57 7.52
N VAL A 547 20.82 9.39 7.64
CA VAL A 547 20.83 8.56 8.87
C VAL A 547 21.33 7.16 8.49
N LEU A 548 22.65 7.01 8.42
CA LEU A 548 23.29 5.83 7.82
C LEU A 548 23.31 4.62 8.77
N GLY A 549 23.14 3.41 8.23
CA GLY A 549 23.28 2.16 9.00
C GLY A 549 22.00 1.67 9.68
N ILE A 550 22.19 0.65 10.52
CA ILE A 550 21.14 -0.09 11.23
C ILE A 550 21.36 0.01 12.74
N GLU A 551 20.50 -0.62 13.53
CA GLU A 551 20.78 -0.88 14.95
C GLU A 551 21.97 -1.86 15.07
N TRP A 552 23.07 -1.41 15.67
CA TRP A 552 24.32 -2.16 15.68
C TRP A 552 24.28 -3.33 16.66
N ASP A 553 24.60 -4.54 16.19
CA ASP A 553 24.81 -5.69 17.07
C ASP A 553 26.08 -5.49 17.94
N PRO A 554 25.96 -5.50 19.28
CA PRO A 554 27.08 -5.25 20.18
C PRO A 554 28.26 -6.20 20.02
N GLU A 555 28.01 -7.48 19.68
CA GLU A 555 29.08 -8.47 19.52
C GLU A 555 29.90 -8.18 18.25
N VAL A 556 29.25 -7.77 17.16
CA VAL A 556 29.93 -7.31 15.92
C VAL A 556 30.81 -6.09 16.20
N VAL A 557 30.32 -5.12 16.97
CA VAL A 557 31.08 -3.93 17.36
C VAL A 557 32.34 -4.32 18.13
N VAL A 558 32.20 -5.16 19.17
CA VAL A 558 33.34 -5.68 19.94
C VAL A 558 34.31 -6.43 19.03
N ALA A 559 33.82 -7.39 18.24
CA ALA A 559 34.68 -8.22 17.39
C ALA A 559 35.46 -7.40 16.36
N THR A 560 34.83 -6.37 15.77
CA THR A 560 35.49 -5.43 14.85
C THR A 560 36.57 -4.63 15.58
N ASN A 561 36.23 -4.05 16.73
CA ASN A 561 37.19 -3.31 17.57
C ASN A 561 38.40 -4.17 17.94
N GLU A 562 38.17 -5.45 18.25
CA GLU A 562 39.21 -6.39 18.62
C GLU A 562 40.12 -6.83 17.46
N LYS A 563 39.57 -6.97 16.25
CA LYS A 563 40.33 -7.34 15.04
C LYS A 563 41.22 -6.20 14.55
N HIS A 564 40.81 -4.95 14.80
CA HIS A 564 41.44 -3.75 14.25
C HIS A 564 42.01 -2.80 15.32
N ARG A 565 42.33 -3.29 16.54
CA ARG A 565 42.75 -2.49 17.72
C ARG A 565 43.85 -1.45 17.46
N ASP A 566 44.76 -1.72 16.52
CA ASP A 566 45.89 -0.84 16.20
C ASP A 566 45.59 0.15 15.06
N MET A 567 44.31 0.30 14.67
CA MET A 567 43.89 1.22 13.63
C MET A 567 44.17 2.67 14.01
N LYS A 568 44.65 3.44 13.04
CA LYS A 568 44.90 4.88 13.23
C LYS A 568 43.59 5.65 13.10
N GLN A 569 43.53 6.77 13.80
CA GLN A 569 42.44 7.74 13.65
C GLN A 569 42.25 8.14 12.18
N TYR A 570 41.00 8.31 11.80
CA TYR A 570 40.57 8.58 10.44
C TYR A 570 40.78 10.05 10.07
N ASN A 571 41.16 10.28 8.82
CA ASN A 571 41.32 11.62 8.26
C ASN A 571 40.89 11.57 6.80
N GLY A 572 39.58 11.61 6.56
CA GLY A 572 38.93 11.57 5.26
C GLY A 572 38.93 12.90 4.54
N SER A 573 37.98 13.13 3.64
CA SER A 573 37.82 14.37 2.88
C SER A 573 37.21 15.47 3.73
N PHE A 574 36.11 15.18 4.43
CA PHE A 574 35.31 16.11 5.23
C PHE A 574 35.24 15.74 6.71
N ILE A 575 35.52 14.47 7.05
CA ILE A 575 35.38 13.91 8.38
C ILE A 575 36.73 13.41 8.90
N THR A 576 36.93 13.57 10.21
CA THR A 576 38.07 13.03 10.95
C THR A 576 37.59 12.37 12.23
N THR A 577 38.38 11.48 12.82
CA THR A 577 38.07 10.94 14.16
C THR A 577 39.14 11.32 15.18
N LYS A 578 38.72 11.38 16.44
CA LYS A 578 39.61 11.58 17.58
C LYS A 578 39.23 10.65 18.73
N ASP A 579 40.20 9.84 19.14
CA ASP A 579 40.05 8.85 20.21
C ASP A 579 38.94 7.81 19.92
N ALA A 580 38.64 7.58 18.63
CA ALA A 580 37.64 6.63 18.17
C ALA A 580 38.17 5.18 18.15
N SER A 581 37.29 4.24 18.47
CA SER A 581 37.43 2.81 18.25
C SER A 581 37.41 2.45 16.76
N PRO A 582 37.93 1.27 16.37
CA PRO A 582 37.90 0.85 14.96
C PRO A 582 36.51 0.81 14.33
N PHE A 583 35.46 0.41 15.07
CA PHE A 583 34.09 0.41 14.57
C PHE A 583 33.57 1.83 14.33
N GLU A 584 33.85 2.77 15.24
CA GLU A 584 33.52 4.19 15.02
C GLU A 584 34.32 4.80 13.87
N ILE A 585 35.56 4.35 13.63
CA ILE A 585 36.35 4.73 12.45
C ILE A 585 35.69 4.21 11.16
N TRP A 586 35.11 3.01 11.19
CA TRP A 586 34.36 2.47 10.05
C TRP A 586 33.11 3.30 9.76
N ILE A 587 32.35 3.68 10.79
CA ILE A 587 31.20 4.59 10.65
C ILE A 587 31.64 5.94 10.07
N ALA A 588 32.72 6.53 10.61
CA ALA A 588 33.24 7.80 10.12
C ALA A 588 33.68 7.72 8.65
N ASN A 589 34.23 6.58 8.21
CA ASN A 589 34.55 6.34 6.81
C ASN A 589 33.31 6.23 5.94
N MET A 590 32.28 5.48 6.37
CA MET A 590 30.99 5.41 5.68
C MET A 590 30.37 6.81 5.49
N MET A 591 30.32 7.61 6.57
CA MET A 591 29.80 8.98 6.51
C MET A 591 30.61 9.85 5.54
N ASP A 592 31.95 9.76 5.58
CA ASP A 592 32.81 10.55 4.69
C ASP A 592 32.64 10.14 3.23
N ASP A 593 32.53 8.84 2.95
CA ASP A 593 32.36 8.31 1.60
C ASP A 593 31.01 8.74 1.00
N THR A 594 29.91 8.72 1.77
CA THR A 594 28.59 9.21 1.34
C THR A 594 28.65 10.70 0.97
N VAL A 595 29.14 11.54 1.88
CA VAL A 595 29.16 12.99 1.65
C VAL A 595 30.19 13.40 0.61
N HIS A 596 31.30 12.66 0.51
CA HIS A 596 32.31 12.89 -0.51
C HIS A 596 31.79 12.57 -1.91
N TYR A 597 31.13 11.44 -2.08
CA TYR A 597 30.55 11.05 -3.36
C TYR A 597 29.52 12.07 -3.85
N GLU A 598 28.61 12.47 -2.97
CA GLU A 598 27.61 13.49 -3.27
C GLU A 598 28.23 14.84 -3.64
N MET A 599 29.23 15.28 -2.87
CA MET A 599 29.93 16.53 -3.12
C MET A 599 30.69 16.50 -4.46
N GLU A 600 31.37 15.40 -4.80
CA GLU A 600 32.13 15.26 -6.05
C GLU A 600 31.21 15.25 -7.28
N LYS A 601 30.09 14.51 -7.20
CA LYS A 601 29.21 14.28 -8.34
C LYS A 601 28.17 15.38 -8.54
N TYR A 602 27.62 15.92 -7.46
CA TYR A 602 26.48 16.85 -7.49
C TYR A 602 26.79 18.22 -6.85
N ASN A 603 27.99 18.44 -6.30
CA ASN A 603 28.36 19.71 -5.64
C ASN A 603 27.39 20.10 -4.50
N TYR A 604 26.95 19.08 -3.74
CA TYR A 604 25.95 19.19 -2.67
C TYR A 604 26.52 18.76 -1.32
N GLN A 605 26.02 19.36 -0.23
CA GLN A 605 26.23 18.88 1.13
C GLN A 605 24.92 18.91 1.92
N ARG A 606 24.73 17.93 2.80
CA ARG A 606 23.57 17.79 3.71
C ARG A 606 24.02 17.32 5.08
N PRO A 607 23.27 17.59 6.16
CA PRO A 607 23.52 17.02 7.48
C PRO A 607 23.72 15.51 7.42
N VAL A 608 24.67 15.01 8.20
CA VAL A 608 24.99 13.59 8.26
C VAL A 608 24.92 13.07 9.70
N SER A 609 24.36 11.87 9.85
CA SER A 609 24.27 11.10 11.09
C SER A 609 24.35 9.60 10.75
N PHE A 610 24.38 8.77 11.78
CA PHE A 610 24.24 7.33 11.69
C PHE A 610 23.22 6.83 12.71
N THR A 611 22.55 5.72 12.41
CA THR A 611 21.62 5.06 13.32
C THR A 611 22.38 4.63 14.58
N ASN A 612 21.89 5.02 15.75
CA ASN A 612 22.30 4.46 17.02
C ASN A 612 21.05 4.09 17.82
N TRP A 613 21.22 3.35 18.89
CA TRP A 613 20.13 2.89 19.74
C TRP A 613 20.64 2.65 21.16
N VAL A 614 19.70 2.62 22.10
CA VAL A 614 19.91 2.46 23.55
C VAL A 614 20.93 1.38 23.94
N THR A 615 20.98 0.26 23.22
CA THR A 615 21.89 -0.87 23.48
C THR A 615 23.38 -0.59 23.20
N THR A 616 23.68 0.38 22.33
CA THR A 616 25.05 0.78 22.00
C THR A 616 25.30 2.26 22.24
N ASP A 617 24.50 2.85 23.13
CA ASP A 617 24.66 4.25 23.52
C ASP A 617 26.00 4.51 24.24
N LEU A 618 26.28 5.78 24.55
CA LEU A 618 27.53 6.20 25.19
C LEU A 618 27.42 6.38 26.72
N LEU A 619 26.35 5.87 27.33
CA LEU A 619 26.13 5.88 28.77
C LEU A 619 26.59 4.53 29.35
N ASP A 620 26.79 4.49 30.67
CA ASP A 620 27.02 3.24 31.40
C ASP A 620 25.71 2.89 32.13
N HIS A 621 25.24 1.64 32.05
CA HIS A 621 23.97 1.22 32.66
C HIS A 621 24.15 0.10 33.72
N PRO A 622 24.62 0.41 34.94
CA PRO A 622 24.85 -0.58 36.00
C PRO A 622 23.64 -1.45 36.37
N ALA A 623 22.42 -1.01 36.07
CA ALA A 623 21.21 -1.79 36.31
C ALA A 623 20.89 -2.84 35.22
N GLU A 624 21.57 -2.82 34.06
CA GLU A 624 21.24 -3.69 32.92
C GLU A 624 21.58 -5.18 33.20
N PRO A 625 20.58 -6.09 33.27
CA PRO A 625 20.81 -7.51 33.52
C PRO A 625 21.44 -8.25 32.33
N SER A 626 21.13 -7.84 31.09
CA SER A 626 21.66 -8.44 29.88
C SER A 626 23.01 -7.84 29.53
N LYS A 627 24.07 -8.63 29.67
CA LYS A 627 25.43 -8.19 29.30
C LYS A 627 25.57 -7.71 27.86
N LYS A 628 24.69 -8.17 26.95
CA LYS A 628 24.70 -7.76 25.55
C LYS A 628 24.22 -6.31 25.40
N GLU A 629 23.24 -5.91 26.19
CA GLU A 629 22.55 -4.61 26.10
C GLU A 629 23.35 -3.42 26.65
N ASP A 630 24.42 -3.69 27.40
CA ASP A 630 25.39 -2.69 27.91
C ASP A 630 26.84 -3.17 27.68
N LEU A 631 27.08 -3.81 26.52
CA LEU A 631 28.37 -4.46 26.22
C LEU A 631 29.44 -3.48 25.73
N VAL A 632 29.04 -2.53 24.89
CA VAL A 632 29.95 -1.63 24.16
C VAL A 632 29.21 -0.38 23.69
N SER A 633 29.89 0.76 23.75
CA SER A 633 29.38 2.03 23.24
C SER A 633 29.86 2.33 21.83
N VAL A 634 29.02 3.06 21.10
CA VAL A 634 29.35 3.73 19.84
C VAL A 634 29.07 5.22 20.02
N ASP A 635 30.12 6.03 20.17
CA ASP A 635 30.04 7.46 20.53
C ASP A 635 30.07 8.38 19.29
N PRO A 636 28.97 9.07 18.92
CA PRO A 636 29.00 10.05 17.84
C PRO A 636 29.96 11.22 18.09
N ASN A 637 30.29 11.53 19.36
CA ASN A 637 31.12 12.69 19.71
C ASN A 637 32.61 12.52 19.37
N VAL A 638 33.08 11.32 19.01
CA VAL A 638 34.45 11.08 18.53
C VAL A 638 34.65 11.42 17.04
N ILE A 639 33.55 11.64 16.30
CA ILE A 639 33.53 12.01 14.88
C ILE A 639 33.50 13.54 14.73
N GLN A 640 34.46 14.11 14.00
CA GLN A 640 34.69 15.54 13.87
C GLN A 640 34.65 16.00 12.41
N LEU A 641 33.94 17.09 12.15
CA LEU A 641 33.81 17.71 10.84
C LEU A 641 34.96 18.69 10.57
N LYS A 642 35.39 18.77 9.31
CA LYS A 642 36.35 19.77 8.83
C LYS A 642 35.67 21.09 8.46
N GLU A 643 36.47 22.15 8.35
CA GLU A 643 35.98 23.53 8.12
C GLU A 643 35.28 23.74 6.76
N ASP A 644 35.48 22.83 5.81
CA ASP A 644 34.91 22.85 4.46
C ASP A 644 33.62 22.03 4.34
N TYR A 645 33.12 21.48 5.44
CA TYR A 645 31.82 20.84 5.53
C TYR A 645 30.81 21.74 6.26
N TYR A 646 29.88 22.32 5.51
CA TYR A 646 29.01 23.40 5.97
C TYR A 646 27.65 22.92 6.49
N ALA A 647 27.25 21.69 6.13
CA ALA A 647 25.92 21.17 6.46
C ALA A 647 25.82 20.62 7.89
N GLY A 648 26.93 20.21 8.52
CA GLY A 648 26.95 19.83 9.93
C GLY A 648 26.58 18.36 10.22
N GLN A 649 26.65 17.99 11.49
CA GLN A 649 26.42 16.62 12.00
C GLN A 649 25.45 16.69 13.17
N PHE A 650 24.53 15.73 13.24
CA PHE A 650 23.64 15.50 14.36
C PHE A 650 23.79 14.04 14.83
N ALA A 651 23.28 13.72 16.01
CA ALA A 651 23.18 12.35 16.48
C ALA A 651 21.73 11.87 16.39
N SER A 652 21.53 10.59 16.04
CA SER A 652 20.20 9.97 15.93
C SER A 652 20.13 8.70 16.75
N TYR A 653 19.06 8.57 17.56
CA TYR A 653 18.83 7.39 18.39
C TYR A 653 17.42 6.85 18.21
N HIS A 654 17.29 5.52 18.16
CA HIS A 654 16.03 4.85 18.46
C HIS A 654 15.89 4.74 19.97
N ILE A 655 14.80 5.27 20.51
CA ILE A 655 14.57 5.32 21.96
C ILE A 655 13.11 4.98 22.24
N TYR A 656 12.90 3.75 22.70
CA TYR A 656 11.61 3.26 23.16
C TYR A 656 11.55 3.33 24.70
N PRO A 657 10.38 3.54 25.33
CA PRO A 657 10.30 3.76 26.78
C PRO A 657 10.43 2.50 27.63
N TYR A 658 10.44 1.32 27.03
CA TYR A 658 10.24 0.04 27.72
C TYR A 658 11.43 -0.92 27.67
N TYR A 659 12.36 -0.81 26.72
CA TYR A 659 13.48 -1.75 26.50
C TYR A 659 14.74 -1.00 26.05
N PRO A 660 15.96 -1.40 26.48
CA PRO A 660 16.31 -2.49 27.39
C PRO A 660 15.86 -2.34 28.84
N ASP A 661 16.14 -3.35 29.65
CA ASP A 661 15.70 -3.45 31.04
C ASP A 661 16.24 -2.30 31.92
N PHE A 662 17.43 -1.76 31.62
CA PHE A 662 17.96 -0.61 32.36
C PHE A 662 17.01 0.60 32.39
N LEU A 663 16.16 0.80 31.37
CA LEU A 663 15.17 1.87 31.36
C LEU A 663 14.15 1.73 32.49
N ASN A 664 13.94 0.52 33.00
CA ASN A 664 12.97 0.22 34.05
C ASN A 664 13.60 0.05 35.44
N TYR A 665 14.94 -0.04 35.53
CA TYR A 665 15.63 -0.36 36.78
C TYR A 665 16.74 0.62 37.18
N GLU A 666 17.25 1.45 36.27
CA GLU A 666 18.24 2.46 36.61
C GLU A 666 17.61 3.56 37.48
N GLU A 667 18.13 3.75 38.69
CA GLU A 667 17.49 4.62 39.69
C GLU A 667 17.44 6.09 39.24
N GLU A 668 18.43 6.54 38.46
CA GLU A 668 18.48 7.89 37.90
C GLU A 668 17.32 8.13 36.93
N TYR A 669 16.96 7.15 36.12
CA TYR A 669 15.88 7.26 35.14
C TYR A 669 14.53 7.12 35.85
N VAL A 670 14.33 6.02 36.58
CA VAL A 670 13.04 5.71 37.19
C VAL A 670 12.59 6.77 38.20
N ASN A 671 13.51 7.43 38.89
CA ASN A 671 13.18 8.49 39.85
C ASN A 671 13.26 9.91 39.29
N TYR A 672 13.57 10.07 38.00
CA TYR A 672 13.54 11.38 37.34
C TYR A 672 12.12 11.93 37.36
N VAL A 673 12.00 13.22 37.66
CA VAL A 673 10.73 13.95 37.67
C VAL A 673 10.75 14.92 36.50
N ASP A 674 9.83 14.73 35.56
CA ASP A 674 9.74 15.55 34.36
C ASP A 674 9.18 16.96 34.65
N GLU A 675 9.06 17.79 33.62
CA GLU A 675 8.55 19.16 33.73
C GLU A 675 7.08 19.25 34.20
N SER A 676 6.32 18.14 34.08
CA SER A 676 4.94 18.05 34.55
C SER A 676 4.85 17.69 36.05
N GLY A 677 5.97 17.31 36.66
CA GLY A 677 6.05 16.94 38.08
C GLY A 677 5.78 15.46 38.34
N GLU A 678 5.75 14.63 37.29
CA GLU A 678 5.52 13.18 37.36
C GLU A 678 6.84 12.41 37.23
N LYS A 679 6.89 11.21 37.81
CA LYS A 679 8.05 10.34 37.59
C LYS A 679 8.00 9.77 36.18
N ASN A 680 9.13 9.83 35.47
CA ASN A 680 9.17 9.50 34.06
C ASN A 680 10.56 8.95 33.68
N ASN A 681 10.63 7.64 33.48
CA ASN A 681 11.88 6.95 33.15
C ASN A 681 12.41 7.33 31.76
N TYR A 682 11.52 7.56 30.79
CA TYR A 682 11.88 8.00 29.45
C TYR A 682 12.54 9.37 29.47
N ALA A 683 11.92 10.37 30.11
CA ALA A 683 12.51 11.69 30.27
C ALA A 683 13.83 11.66 31.04
N GLY A 684 13.96 10.79 32.04
CA GLY A 684 15.21 10.59 32.78
C GLY A 684 16.36 10.09 31.90
N TYR A 685 16.10 9.10 31.03
CA TYR A 685 17.08 8.64 30.05
C TYR A 685 17.44 9.74 29.04
N LEU A 686 16.44 10.43 28.48
CA LEU A 686 16.67 11.57 27.57
C LEU A 686 17.56 12.64 28.22
N ASN A 687 17.30 12.98 29.48
CA ASN A 687 18.09 13.94 30.23
C ASN A 687 19.56 13.51 30.38
N ALA A 688 19.81 12.23 30.64
CA ALA A 688 21.16 11.67 30.76
C ALA A 688 21.91 11.70 29.42
N LEU A 689 21.27 11.23 28.35
CA LEU A 689 21.85 11.19 27.01
C LEU A 689 22.13 12.59 26.44
N ARG A 690 21.22 13.56 26.67
CA ARG A 690 21.42 14.95 26.23
C ARG A 690 22.66 15.59 26.86
N LYS A 691 22.97 15.30 28.13
CA LYS A 691 24.12 15.89 28.86
C LYS A 691 25.48 15.50 28.28
N VAL A 692 25.58 14.34 27.63
CA VAL A 692 26.85 13.81 27.11
C VAL A 692 27.11 14.21 25.66
N HIS A 693 26.10 14.71 24.94
CA HIS A 693 26.24 15.12 23.54
C HIS A 693 26.65 16.58 23.35
N LYS A 694 27.47 16.81 22.30
CA LYS A 694 27.95 18.13 21.88
C LYS A 694 27.26 18.68 20.61
N MET A 695 26.35 17.90 20.06
CA MET A 695 25.59 18.19 18.84
C MET A 695 24.09 18.01 19.11
N PRO A 696 23.22 18.51 18.21
CA PRO A 696 21.78 18.22 18.25
C PRO A 696 21.52 16.71 18.24
N VAL A 697 20.51 16.27 18.97
CA VAL A 697 20.07 14.87 18.96
C VAL A 697 18.65 14.80 18.45
N VAL A 698 18.43 14.00 17.41
CA VAL A 698 17.09 13.65 16.91
C VAL A 698 16.75 12.28 17.48
N VAL A 699 15.55 12.14 18.06
CA VAL A 699 15.02 10.81 18.39
C VAL A 699 14.45 10.23 17.11
N ALA A 700 15.24 9.39 16.43
CA ALA A 700 14.91 8.89 15.11
C ALA A 700 13.77 7.86 15.14
N GLU A 701 13.54 7.22 16.27
CA GLU A 701 12.37 6.38 16.52
C GLU A 701 11.92 6.51 17.98
N PHE A 702 10.62 6.63 18.18
CA PHE A 702 9.95 6.47 19.47
C PHE A 702 8.52 5.99 19.22
N GLY A 703 7.90 5.33 20.20
CA GLY A 703 6.48 5.00 20.14
C GLY A 703 6.10 3.81 21.01
N VAL A 704 4.79 3.53 21.10
CA VAL A 704 4.25 2.29 21.64
C VAL A 704 3.21 1.71 20.67
N PRO A 705 2.99 0.38 20.62
CA PRO A 705 2.01 -0.21 19.71
C PRO A 705 0.59 -0.23 20.32
N ALA A 706 -0.42 -0.11 19.45
CA ALA A 706 -1.85 -0.25 19.78
C ALA A 706 -2.32 -1.71 19.64
N SER A 707 -1.68 -2.63 20.36
CA SER A 707 -1.93 -4.07 20.27
C SER A 707 -2.60 -4.65 21.50
N ARG A 708 -3.32 -5.77 21.30
CA ARG A 708 -3.76 -6.66 22.39
C ARG A 708 -2.58 -7.39 23.04
N GLY A 709 -1.69 -7.93 22.20
CA GLY A 709 -0.44 -8.56 22.63
C GLY A 709 0.51 -7.57 23.31
N MET A 710 1.25 -8.02 24.33
CA MET A 710 2.29 -7.27 25.02
C MET A 710 3.58 -8.08 25.04
N THR A 711 4.70 -7.39 24.82
CA THR A 711 6.05 -8.00 24.81
C THR A 711 6.91 -7.52 25.96
N HIS A 712 6.68 -6.30 26.45
CA HIS A 712 7.47 -5.74 27.55
C HIS A 712 6.66 -4.75 28.38
N ARG A 713 6.87 -4.76 29.70
CA ARG A 713 6.29 -3.76 30.61
C ARG A 713 7.20 -2.55 30.76
N ASN A 714 6.58 -1.41 31.01
CA ASN A 714 7.25 -0.22 31.49
C ASN A 714 6.78 0.11 32.92
N VAL A 715 7.70 0.59 33.77
CA VAL A 715 7.44 0.90 35.19
C VAL A 715 6.32 1.95 35.42
N TYR A 716 6.02 2.79 34.43
CA TYR A 716 4.95 3.80 34.44
C TYR A 716 3.84 3.55 33.39
N GLY A 717 3.77 2.34 32.82
CA GLY A 717 2.69 1.92 31.94
C GLY A 717 2.81 2.36 30.48
N MET A 718 3.99 2.80 30.04
CA MET A 718 4.32 3.00 28.61
C MET A 718 4.77 1.67 27.97
N ASN A 719 3.90 0.66 28.02
CA ASN A 719 4.24 -0.73 27.69
C ASN A 719 4.43 -0.95 26.18
N GLN A 720 5.25 -1.95 25.82
CA GLN A 720 5.32 -2.48 24.45
C GLN A 720 4.13 -3.38 24.19
N GLY A 721 2.97 -2.77 23.95
CA GLY A 721 1.70 -3.43 23.68
C GLY A 721 0.77 -3.47 24.89
N GLY A 722 -0.43 -4.02 24.69
CA GLY A 722 -1.54 -3.92 25.64
C GLY A 722 -2.15 -2.51 25.70
N ASN A 723 -2.08 -1.74 24.61
CA ASN A 723 -2.61 -0.38 24.53
C ASN A 723 -3.74 -0.31 23.49
N SER A 724 -4.80 0.44 23.79
CA SER A 724 -5.77 0.87 22.77
C SER A 724 -5.17 1.92 21.84
N GLU A 725 -5.82 2.21 20.70
CA GLU A 725 -5.42 3.29 19.80
C GLU A 725 -5.34 4.65 20.52
N GLU A 726 -6.34 4.95 21.37
CA GLU A 726 -6.33 6.15 22.19
C GLU A 726 -5.14 6.19 23.17
N LYS A 727 -4.83 5.05 23.79
CA LYS A 727 -3.72 4.94 24.75
C LYS A 727 -2.35 5.03 24.05
N GLN A 728 -2.22 4.47 22.85
CA GLN A 728 -1.06 4.67 21.98
C GLN A 728 -0.87 6.17 21.73
N GLY A 729 -1.87 6.85 21.15
CA GLY A 729 -1.76 8.28 20.82
C GLY A 729 -1.41 9.16 22.00
N LYS A 730 -2.05 8.94 23.16
CA LYS A 730 -1.74 9.69 24.41
C LYS A 730 -0.32 9.43 24.89
N THR A 731 0.18 8.20 24.75
CA THR A 731 1.53 7.84 25.18
C THR A 731 2.56 8.44 24.22
N ASP A 732 2.36 8.31 22.92
CA ASP A 732 3.26 8.86 21.90
C ASP A 732 3.33 10.39 21.95
N ALA A 733 2.20 11.06 22.15
CA ALA A 733 2.17 12.51 22.37
C ALA A 733 2.98 12.90 23.61
N LYS A 734 2.88 12.14 24.71
CA LYS A 734 3.68 12.36 25.91
C LYS A 734 5.17 12.11 25.67
N LEU A 735 5.54 11.08 24.92
CA LEU A 735 6.94 10.82 24.53
C LEU A 735 7.49 12.00 23.73
N PHE A 736 6.76 12.50 22.74
CA PHE A 736 7.14 13.66 21.95
C PHE A 736 7.29 14.93 22.79
N GLU A 737 6.37 15.19 23.72
CA GLU A 737 6.46 16.30 24.67
C GLU A 737 7.77 16.22 25.47
N ASN A 738 8.13 15.03 25.99
CA ASN A 738 9.38 14.83 26.73
C ASN A 738 10.62 15.07 25.86
N ILE A 739 10.60 14.63 24.60
CA ILE A 739 11.68 14.86 23.63
C ILE A 739 11.92 16.37 23.47
N VAL A 740 10.85 17.15 23.26
CA VAL A 740 10.98 18.60 23.10
C VAL A 740 11.41 19.28 24.40
N ALA A 741 10.84 18.88 25.55
CA ALA A 741 11.16 19.42 26.86
C ALA A 741 12.63 19.21 27.27
N GLU A 742 13.21 18.05 26.94
CA GLU A 742 14.63 17.73 27.19
C GLU A 742 15.58 18.33 26.12
N ASN A 743 15.08 19.28 25.30
CA ASN A 743 15.83 20.04 24.31
C ASN A 743 16.50 19.20 23.21
N TYR A 744 15.81 18.16 22.73
CA TYR A 744 16.19 17.42 21.52
C TYR A 744 15.76 18.19 20.26
N ALA A 745 16.33 17.86 19.10
CA ALA A 745 16.00 18.49 17.82
C ALA A 745 14.60 18.12 17.30
N GLY A 746 13.96 17.13 17.91
CA GLY A 746 12.66 16.61 17.54
C GLY A 746 12.67 15.09 17.53
N GLY A 747 11.58 14.51 17.05
CA GLY A 747 11.35 13.07 17.07
C GLY A 747 10.55 12.58 15.87
N MET A 748 10.72 11.30 15.55
CA MET A 748 9.94 10.61 14.52
C MET A 748 9.24 9.39 15.11
N VAL A 749 7.91 9.40 15.11
CA VAL A 749 7.11 8.31 15.69
C VAL A 749 7.21 7.06 14.82
N PHE A 750 7.37 5.89 15.45
CA PHE A 750 7.35 4.60 14.79
C PHE A 750 5.94 4.01 14.99
N SER A 751 5.09 3.93 13.96
CA SER A 751 5.33 4.23 12.52
C SER A 751 4.12 4.85 11.81
N TRP A 752 4.25 5.19 10.53
CA TRP A 752 3.14 5.67 9.70
C TRP A 752 2.04 4.60 9.57
N GLN A 753 2.37 3.44 9.01
CA GLN A 753 1.42 2.34 8.79
C GLN A 753 1.73 1.11 9.65
N ASP A 754 0.70 0.29 9.89
CA ASP A 754 0.82 -1.07 10.42
C ASP A 754 1.48 -2.00 9.40
N GLU A 755 2.15 -3.05 9.86
CA GLU A 755 2.87 -3.97 8.97
C GLU A 755 2.65 -5.43 9.40
N TRP A 756 1.72 -6.13 8.74
CA TRP A 756 1.28 -7.48 9.12
C TRP A 756 2.39 -8.54 9.07
N PHE A 757 3.44 -8.34 8.26
CA PHE A 757 4.54 -9.31 8.19
C PHE A 757 5.43 -9.34 9.45
N LYS A 758 5.35 -8.31 10.30
CA LYS A 758 6.23 -8.17 11.48
C LYS A 758 5.99 -9.27 12.50
N ARG A 759 7.03 -9.52 13.30
CA ARG A 759 7.12 -10.59 14.30
C ARG A 759 7.81 -10.09 15.56
N THR A 760 7.52 -10.70 16.70
CA THR A 760 8.24 -10.46 17.97
C THR A 760 8.66 -11.77 18.61
N TRP A 761 9.67 -11.73 19.49
CA TRP A 761 10.32 -12.92 20.05
C TRP A 761 9.39 -13.84 20.85
N ASN A 762 8.32 -13.31 21.45
CA ASN A 762 7.40 -14.08 22.28
C ASN A 762 6.19 -14.65 21.50
N THR A 763 6.06 -14.35 20.20
CA THR A 763 4.99 -14.88 19.33
C THR A 763 5.47 -15.49 18.01
N MET A 764 6.70 -15.20 17.57
CA MET A 764 7.21 -15.59 16.25
C MET A 764 7.31 -17.11 15.99
N ASP A 765 7.28 -17.93 17.05
CA ASP A 765 7.28 -19.39 16.96
C ASP A 765 5.86 -19.97 16.84
N PHE A 766 4.83 -19.13 16.96
CA PHE A 766 3.42 -19.54 17.00
C PHE A 766 2.66 -19.32 15.69
N ASP A 767 3.29 -18.70 14.69
CA ASP A 767 2.70 -18.44 13.37
C ASP A 767 3.45 -19.19 12.25
N ASN A 768 2.96 -19.07 11.03
CA ASN A 768 3.69 -19.48 9.83
C ASN A 768 4.50 -18.30 9.28
N ALA A 769 5.83 -18.42 9.33
CA ALA A 769 6.75 -17.35 8.93
C ALA A 769 6.61 -16.95 7.45
N ASP A 770 6.19 -17.87 6.59
CA ASP A 770 6.04 -17.66 5.14
C ASP A 770 4.68 -17.06 4.77
N ARG A 771 3.76 -16.92 5.76
CA ARG A 771 2.38 -16.47 5.54
C ARG A 771 1.95 -15.26 6.38
N ARG A 772 2.86 -14.64 7.12
CA ARG A 772 2.55 -13.47 7.97
C ARG A 772 1.86 -12.28 7.25
N PRO A 773 2.20 -11.92 6.00
CA PRO A 773 1.54 -10.79 5.34
C PRO A 773 0.05 -11.01 5.02
N PHE A 774 -0.44 -12.26 5.00
CA PHE A 774 -1.78 -12.59 4.50
C PHE A 774 -2.86 -12.55 5.58
N TRP A 775 -2.52 -12.21 6.83
CA TRP A 775 -3.50 -12.08 7.91
C TRP A 775 -2.95 -11.20 9.03
N SER A 776 -3.84 -10.60 9.83
CA SER A 776 -3.46 -9.68 10.91
C SER A 776 -3.43 -10.41 12.25
N ASN A 777 -2.30 -10.37 12.95
CA ASN A 777 -2.12 -11.02 14.25
C ASN A 777 -2.03 -10.00 15.39
N ASP A 778 -3.15 -9.73 16.05
CA ASP A 778 -3.23 -8.80 17.20
C ASP A 778 -2.46 -9.24 18.46
N GLN A 779 -2.03 -10.51 18.54
CA GLN A 779 -1.14 -10.97 19.61
C GLN A 779 0.31 -10.52 19.37
N THR A 780 0.68 -10.18 18.15
CA THR A 780 2.03 -9.73 17.78
C THR A 780 2.06 -8.20 17.76
N ASN A 781 2.55 -7.61 18.86
CA ASN A 781 2.56 -6.15 19.03
C ASN A 781 3.27 -5.38 17.90
N GLU A 782 4.32 -5.98 17.31
CA GLU A 782 5.13 -5.35 16.27
C GLU A 782 4.33 -5.04 14.99
N GLN A 783 3.19 -5.70 14.76
CA GLN A 783 2.34 -5.41 13.62
C GLN A 783 1.52 -4.12 13.77
N GLN A 784 1.40 -3.58 14.99
CA GLN A 784 0.38 -2.60 15.39
C GLN A 784 0.95 -1.23 15.83
N PHE A 785 2.10 -0.83 15.30
CA PHE A 785 2.75 0.46 15.59
C PHE A 785 2.23 1.62 14.75
N GLY A 786 1.58 1.35 13.63
CA GLY A 786 1.11 2.36 12.69
C GLY A 786 0.11 3.33 13.30
N LEU A 787 0.13 4.58 12.83
CA LEU A 787 -0.96 5.55 12.99
C LEU A 787 -2.07 5.33 11.95
N LEU A 788 -1.74 4.64 10.85
CA LEU A 788 -2.65 4.10 9.85
C LEU A 788 -2.75 2.57 10.02
N SER A 789 -3.98 2.09 10.18
CA SER A 789 -4.32 0.67 10.24
C SER A 789 -4.65 0.14 8.85
N PHE A 790 -4.39 -1.14 8.65
CA PHE A 790 -5.06 -1.94 7.62
C PHE A 790 -6.08 -2.83 8.32
N ASP A 791 -7.35 -2.46 8.23
CA ASP A 791 -8.47 -3.19 8.83
C ASP A 791 -8.95 -4.29 7.86
N PRO A 792 -9.36 -5.47 8.35
CA PRO A 792 -9.73 -6.62 7.50
C PRO A 792 -11.02 -6.37 6.69
N GLY A 793 -11.06 -6.92 5.47
CA GLY A 793 -12.14 -6.76 4.49
C GLY A 793 -12.15 -5.39 3.79
N GLU A 794 -12.91 -5.27 2.70
CA GLU A 794 -13.21 -3.98 2.02
C GLU A 794 -13.87 -2.94 2.95
N LYS A 795 -14.55 -3.46 3.97
CA LYS A 795 -15.11 -2.74 5.11
C LYS A 795 -15.15 -3.72 6.28
N LEU A 796 -15.20 -3.18 7.50
CA LEU A 796 -15.36 -4.01 8.69
C LEU A 796 -16.61 -4.90 8.58
N LYS A 797 -16.37 -6.21 8.64
CA LYS A 797 -17.44 -7.21 8.55
C LYS A 797 -18.37 -7.13 9.76
N ILE A 798 -17.80 -7.16 10.96
CA ILE A 798 -18.53 -7.05 12.23
C ILE A 798 -17.88 -5.96 13.10
N LYS A 799 -18.68 -4.97 13.50
CA LYS A 799 -18.30 -3.87 14.39
C LYS A 799 -18.86 -4.19 15.78
N VAL A 800 -18.11 -4.91 16.63
CA VAL A 800 -18.58 -5.36 17.97
C VAL A 800 -19.09 -4.20 18.84
N ASP A 801 -20.35 -3.81 18.68
CA ASP A 801 -20.98 -2.61 19.28
C ASP A 801 -22.44 -2.86 19.71
N GLY A 802 -22.88 -4.11 19.55
CA GLY A 802 -24.19 -4.64 19.87
C GLY A 802 -25.29 -4.30 18.86
N ASP A 803 -24.98 -3.58 17.77
CA ASP A 803 -25.87 -3.39 16.63
C ASP A 803 -25.75 -4.57 15.68
N VAL A 804 -26.71 -5.48 15.80
CA VAL A 804 -26.71 -6.77 15.11
C VAL A 804 -27.00 -6.69 13.60
N THR A 805 -27.04 -5.50 13.00
CA THR A 805 -27.37 -5.27 11.58
C THR A 805 -26.24 -5.67 10.64
N ASP A 806 -24.99 -5.58 11.07
CA ASP A 806 -23.81 -6.03 10.32
C ASP A 806 -23.74 -7.57 10.14
N TRP A 807 -24.48 -8.32 10.95
CA TRP A 807 -24.70 -9.76 10.79
C TRP A 807 -25.81 -10.12 9.79
N GLU A 808 -26.44 -9.16 9.10
CA GLU A 808 -27.44 -9.47 8.07
C GLU A 808 -26.83 -10.33 6.95
N GLY A 809 -27.44 -11.50 6.69
CA GLY A 809 -26.94 -12.48 5.72
C GLY A 809 -26.15 -13.64 6.35
N GLU A 810 -25.70 -13.51 7.61
CA GLU A 810 -25.05 -14.59 8.34
C GLU A 810 -26.07 -15.59 8.90
N GLU A 811 -25.88 -16.88 8.61
CA GLU A 811 -26.78 -17.94 9.06
C GLU A 811 -26.42 -18.45 10.46
N PRO A 812 -27.40 -18.76 11.32
CA PRO A 812 -27.11 -19.26 12.66
C PRO A 812 -26.59 -20.71 12.60
N LEU A 813 -25.50 -20.99 13.32
CA LEU A 813 -25.07 -22.36 13.63
C LEU A 813 -26.14 -23.10 14.45
N PHE A 814 -26.88 -22.35 15.27
CA PHE A 814 -28.01 -22.85 16.03
C PHE A 814 -29.15 -21.84 16.08
N GLU A 815 -30.37 -22.31 15.84
CA GLU A 815 -31.60 -21.56 16.09
C GLU A 815 -32.60 -22.42 16.89
N SER A 816 -33.14 -21.84 17.97
CA SER A 816 -34.12 -22.51 18.81
C SER A 816 -35.49 -22.53 18.15
N THR A 817 -36.09 -23.71 18.11
CA THR A 817 -37.52 -23.88 17.76
C THR A 817 -38.44 -23.68 18.97
N VAL A 818 -37.88 -23.48 20.18
CA VAL A 818 -38.62 -23.42 21.45
C VAL A 818 -38.48 -22.04 22.09
N LYS A 819 -39.52 -21.21 21.98
CA LYS A 819 -39.53 -19.82 22.48
C LYS A 819 -39.29 -19.64 23.99
N THR A 820 -39.36 -20.70 24.79
CA THR A 820 -39.12 -20.65 26.25
C THR A 820 -37.68 -20.95 26.63
N GLN A 821 -36.83 -21.39 25.70
CA GLN A 821 -35.39 -21.53 25.94
C GLN A 821 -34.76 -20.15 26.10
N ASN A 822 -33.67 -20.02 26.87
CA ASN A 822 -33.07 -18.70 27.02
C ASN A 822 -32.22 -18.38 25.79
N LEU A 823 -31.27 -19.26 25.42
CA LEU A 823 -30.51 -19.09 24.19
C LEU A 823 -31.41 -19.34 22.96
N GLN A 824 -31.53 -18.32 22.10
CA GLN A 824 -32.36 -18.34 20.91
C GLN A 824 -31.57 -18.63 19.66
N ARG A 825 -30.44 -17.95 19.45
CA ARG A 825 -29.62 -18.12 18.26
C ARG A 825 -28.14 -18.01 18.59
N PHE A 826 -27.32 -18.70 17.82
CA PHE A 826 -25.87 -18.63 17.90
C PHE A 826 -25.29 -18.56 16.50
N PHE A 827 -24.45 -17.56 16.25
CA PHE A 827 -23.80 -17.29 14.98
C PHE A 827 -22.29 -17.27 15.16
N MET A 828 -21.57 -17.67 14.12
CA MET A 828 -20.14 -17.49 14.00
C MET A 828 -19.80 -17.05 12.60
N THR A 829 -18.82 -16.17 12.48
CA THR A 829 -18.23 -15.75 11.21
C THR A 829 -16.77 -15.35 11.45
N SER A 830 -16.02 -15.00 10.40
CA SER A 830 -14.62 -14.61 10.55
C SER A 830 -14.15 -13.69 9.42
N ASP A 831 -12.98 -13.10 9.62
CA ASP A 831 -12.22 -12.32 8.64
C ASP A 831 -10.71 -12.64 8.73
N GLU A 832 -9.87 -11.84 8.07
CA GLU A 832 -8.41 -11.97 8.00
C GLU A 832 -7.71 -11.76 9.36
N LYS A 833 -8.45 -11.44 10.43
CA LYS A 833 -7.90 -11.08 11.73
C LYS A 833 -8.51 -11.88 12.88
N SER A 834 -9.81 -12.10 12.86
CA SER A 834 -10.59 -12.58 14.00
C SER A 834 -11.71 -13.55 13.64
N ILE A 835 -12.12 -14.29 14.66
CA ILE A 835 -13.39 -15.03 14.71
C ILE A 835 -14.41 -14.19 15.47
N TYR A 836 -15.62 -14.09 14.93
CA TYR A 836 -16.74 -13.38 15.54
C TYR A 836 -17.81 -14.34 16.02
N PHE A 837 -18.50 -13.96 17.09
CA PHE A 837 -19.58 -14.74 17.69
C PHE A 837 -20.74 -13.81 18.02
N ARG A 838 -21.97 -14.27 17.80
CA ARG A 838 -23.18 -13.61 18.31
C ARG A 838 -24.08 -14.62 18.99
N LEU A 839 -24.44 -14.34 20.25
CA LEU A 839 -25.39 -15.13 21.02
C LEU A 839 -26.62 -14.29 21.32
N ASP A 840 -27.78 -14.71 20.82
CA ASP A 840 -29.06 -14.07 21.10
C ASP A 840 -29.82 -14.82 22.18
N TYR A 841 -30.33 -14.08 23.16
CA TYR A 841 -31.08 -14.62 24.28
C TYR A 841 -32.54 -14.11 24.29
N GLN A 842 -33.41 -14.77 25.03
CA GLN A 842 -34.75 -14.24 25.37
C GLN A 842 -34.63 -13.08 26.36
N ASN A 843 -33.69 -13.18 27.29
CA ASN A 843 -33.43 -12.16 28.30
C ASN A 843 -31.95 -12.21 28.70
N MET A 844 -31.22 -11.15 28.35
CA MET A 844 -29.82 -10.96 28.72
C MET A 844 -29.55 -9.50 29.08
N SER A 845 -28.58 -9.28 29.95
CA SER A 845 -27.98 -7.99 30.30
C SER A 845 -26.60 -8.26 30.92
N PRO A 846 -25.72 -7.24 31.06
CA PRO A 846 -24.45 -7.42 31.75
C PRO A 846 -24.61 -8.06 33.14
N GLU A 847 -25.56 -7.60 33.95
CA GLU A 847 -25.81 -8.15 35.30
C GLU A 847 -26.37 -9.57 35.26
N ARG A 848 -27.08 -9.93 34.19
CA ARG A 848 -27.64 -11.26 34.02
C ARG A 848 -26.59 -12.26 33.57
N MET A 849 -25.60 -11.85 32.79
CA MET A 849 -24.46 -12.68 32.38
C MET A 849 -23.66 -13.21 33.59
N GLU A 850 -23.61 -12.45 34.69
CA GLU A 850 -22.99 -12.90 35.95
C GLU A 850 -23.77 -14.03 36.65
N GLN A 851 -25.08 -14.11 36.42
CA GLN A 851 -25.99 -15.08 37.04
C GLN A 851 -26.19 -16.31 36.14
N ASP A 852 -26.58 -16.05 34.89
CA ASP A 852 -26.81 -17.03 33.83
C ASP A 852 -25.58 -17.06 32.92
N LYS A 853 -24.48 -17.61 33.44
CA LYS A 853 -23.19 -17.68 32.75
C LYS A 853 -23.28 -18.57 31.51
N THR A 854 -22.48 -18.25 30.49
CA THR A 854 -22.41 -19.04 29.25
C THR A 854 -20.97 -19.42 28.96
N MET A 855 -20.71 -20.70 28.69
CA MET A 855 -19.43 -21.16 28.13
C MET A 855 -19.60 -21.72 26.72
N LEU A 856 -18.63 -21.44 25.85
CA LEU A 856 -18.47 -22.07 24.55
C LEU A 856 -17.29 -23.05 24.64
N LEU A 857 -17.52 -24.30 24.25
CA LEU A 857 -16.58 -25.40 24.27
C LEU A 857 -16.10 -25.65 22.84
N PHE A 858 -14.80 -25.54 22.58
CA PHE A 858 -14.21 -25.72 21.26
C PHE A 858 -13.35 -26.98 21.16
N ASP A 859 -13.68 -27.83 20.19
CA ASP A 859 -12.82 -28.90 19.68
C ASP A 859 -12.21 -28.41 18.36
N THR A 860 -10.91 -28.15 18.38
CA THR A 860 -10.15 -27.55 17.28
C THR A 860 -9.23 -28.56 16.61
N ILE A 861 -8.79 -29.59 17.35
CA ILE A 861 -7.90 -30.64 16.85
C ILE A 861 -8.30 -32.02 17.35
N ASN A 862 -8.53 -32.93 16.39
CA ASN A 862 -8.91 -34.30 16.68
C ASN A 862 -7.81 -35.05 17.48
N GLY A 863 -8.23 -35.80 18.51
CA GLY A 863 -7.39 -36.78 19.20
C GLY A 863 -6.66 -36.26 20.44
N GLN A 864 -7.05 -35.09 20.95
CA GLN A 864 -6.61 -34.49 22.20
C GLN A 864 -7.75 -33.69 22.85
N GLY A 865 -7.45 -32.78 23.79
CA GLY A 865 -8.44 -32.06 24.57
C GLY A 865 -9.01 -32.87 25.75
N SER A 866 -9.99 -32.30 26.45
CA SER A 866 -10.72 -32.95 27.56
C SER A 866 -12.11 -33.41 27.12
N LYS A 867 -12.48 -34.65 27.45
CA LYS A 867 -13.86 -35.16 27.30
C LYS A 867 -14.69 -35.05 28.57
N ASP A 868 -14.04 -34.81 29.70
CA ASP A 868 -14.65 -34.69 31.03
C ASP A 868 -14.51 -33.23 31.50
N ILE A 869 -15.50 -32.39 31.20
CA ILE A 869 -15.48 -30.94 31.50
C ILE A 869 -15.83 -30.68 32.97
N SER A 870 -16.83 -31.37 33.50
CA SER A 870 -17.22 -31.29 34.91
C SER A 870 -17.70 -32.63 35.44
N LYS A 871 -17.37 -32.91 36.70
CA LYS A 871 -17.76 -34.16 37.40
C LYS A 871 -19.04 -34.02 38.21
N ASP A 872 -19.32 -32.84 38.76
CA ASP A 872 -20.52 -32.55 39.56
C ASP A 872 -20.90 -31.07 39.40
N PRO A 873 -21.93 -30.72 38.60
CA PRO A 873 -22.75 -31.63 37.79
C PRO A 873 -21.95 -32.29 36.65
N GLU A 874 -22.36 -33.50 36.25
CA GLU A 874 -21.69 -34.24 35.16
C GLU A 874 -21.89 -33.53 33.80
N LEU A 875 -20.78 -33.16 33.16
CA LEU A 875 -20.73 -32.63 31.81
C LEU A 875 -19.59 -33.30 31.04
N LYS A 876 -19.96 -34.07 30.03
CA LYS A 876 -19.03 -34.80 29.14
C LYS A 876 -19.24 -34.37 27.70
N THR A 877 -18.23 -34.57 26.87
CA THR A 877 -18.29 -34.31 25.43
C THR A 877 -17.87 -35.55 24.63
N SER A 878 -18.40 -35.71 23.43
CA SER A 878 -18.03 -36.85 22.56
C SER A 878 -16.64 -36.71 21.95
N SER A 879 -16.22 -35.48 21.68
CA SER A 879 -14.87 -35.09 21.26
C SER A 879 -14.16 -34.31 22.36
N GLY A 880 -12.84 -34.21 22.28
CA GLY A 880 -12.07 -33.53 23.31
C GLY A 880 -12.06 -32.03 23.07
N ILE A 881 -12.32 -31.27 24.13
CA ILE A 881 -12.37 -29.81 24.11
C ILE A 881 -10.97 -29.27 24.38
N ASP A 882 -10.49 -28.45 23.44
CA ASP A 882 -9.19 -27.77 23.48
C ASP A 882 -9.31 -26.39 24.11
N PHE A 883 -10.42 -25.67 23.90
CA PHE A 883 -10.61 -24.31 24.45
C PHE A 883 -11.99 -24.14 25.08
N ILE A 884 -12.05 -23.30 26.12
CA ILE A 884 -13.28 -22.87 26.76
C ILE A 884 -13.31 -21.35 26.82
N LEU A 885 -14.25 -20.74 26.10
CA LEU A 885 -14.61 -19.33 26.26
C LEU A 885 -15.69 -19.23 27.32
N ASN A 886 -15.41 -18.57 28.43
CA ASN A 886 -16.33 -18.41 29.55
C ASN A 886 -16.79 -16.95 29.64
N LEU A 887 -18.10 -16.72 29.52
CA LEU A 887 -18.76 -15.43 29.62
C LEU A 887 -19.45 -15.32 30.96
N THR A 888 -18.84 -14.55 31.87
CA THR A 888 -19.20 -14.57 33.29
C THR A 888 -19.34 -13.20 33.94
N GLY A 889 -19.04 -12.14 33.19
CA GLY A 889 -19.02 -10.75 33.70
C GLY A 889 -18.13 -9.87 32.83
N GLU A 890 -18.26 -8.54 32.97
CA GLU A 890 -17.50 -7.57 32.17
C GLU A 890 -15.98 -7.69 32.39
N GLU A 891 -15.54 -8.03 33.61
CA GLU A 891 -14.12 -8.12 33.98
C GLU A 891 -13.60 -9.56 34.11
N THR A 892 -14.48 -10.56 34.11
CA THR A 892 -14.12 -11.96 34.43
C THR A 892 -14.15 -12.90 33.24
N SER A 893 -14.78 -12.48 32.13
CA SER A 893 -14.89 -13.28 30.91
C SER A 893 -13.52 -13.55 30.29
N ARG A 894 -13.27 -14.79 29.86
CA ARG A 894 -11.95 -15.23 29.38
C ARG A 894 -12.00 -16.45 28.47
N LEU A 895 -10.99 -16.61 27.63
CA LEU A 895 -10.67 -17.83 26.90
C LEU A 895 -9.55 -18.60 27.64
N THR A 896 -9.77 -19.88 27.83
CA THR A 896 -8.79 -20.81 28.44
C THR A 896 -8.47 -21.95 27.48
N VAL A 897 -7.28 -22.53 27.61
CA VAL A 897 -6.76 -23.61 26.75
C VAL A 897 -6.53 -24.87 27.57
N HIS A 898 -6.79 -26.04 27.00
CA HIS A 898 -6.51 -27.33 27.63
C HIS A 898 -5.02 -27.44 27.91
N SER A 899 -4.64 -27.89 29.11
CA SER A 899 -3.24 -27.90 29.54
C SER A 899 -2.29 -28.72 28.63
N TYR A 900 -2.82 -29.66 27.84
CA TYR A 900 -2.03 -30.40 26.85
C TYR A 900 -1.79 -29.59 25.57
N TYR A 901 -2.64 -28.61 25.26
CA TYR A 901 -2.56 -27.78 24.07
C TYR A 901 -2.12 -26.34 24.36
N ASP A 902 -1.63 -26.07 25.57
CA ASP A 902 -1.10 -24.77 25.97
C ASP A 902 0.33 -24.59 25.41
N ALA A 903 0.45 -23.84 24.30
CA ALA A 903 1.71 -23.59 23.61
C ALA A 903 2.71 -22.81 24.47
N PHE A 904 2.23 -21.82 25.25
CA PHE A 904 3.06 -21.07 26.19
C PHE A 904 3.63 -22.01 27.25
N TYR A 905 2.78 -22.81 27.89
CA TYR A 905 3.22 -23.73 28.93
C TYR A 905 4.18 -24.78 28.37
N TYR A 906 3.92 -25.34 27.19
CA TYR A 906 4.83 -26.28 26.53
C TYR A 906 6.21 -25.63 26.29
N GLN A 907 6.25 -24.44 25.69
CA GLN A 907 7.49 -23.75 25.39
C GLN A 907 8.30 -23.45 26.67
N TYR A 908 7.67 -22.82 27.65
CA TYR A 908 8.40 -22.29 28.80
C TYR A 908 8.59 -23.29 29.94
N ALA A 909 7.73 -24.31 30.09
CA ALA A 909 7.87 -25.34 31.12
C ALA A 909 8.65 -26.56 30.63
N GLU A 910 8.28 -27.12 29.47
CA GLU A 910 8.86 -28.38 28.97
C GLU A 910 10.10 -28.14 28.11
N ASP A 911 10.01 -27.29 27.07
CA ASP A 911 11.10 -27.13 26.11
C ASP A 911 12.27 -26.32 26.70
N LEU A 912 11.97 -25.22 27.38
CA LEU A 912 12.98 -24.31 27.94
C LEU A 912 13.25 -24.49 29.44
N GLY A 913 12.35 -25.14 30.21
CA GLY A 913 12.52 -25.38 31.64
C GLY A 913 12.60 -24.10 32.50
N LEU A 914 11.90 -23.03 32.10
CA LEU A 914 11.91 -21.71 32.74
C LEU A 914 10.79 -21.52 33.78
N ILE A 915 9.73 -22.32 33.71
CA ILE A 915 8.64 -22.35 34.70
C ILE A 915 8.42 -23.77 35.27
N GLU A 916 7.59 -23.91 36.30
CA GLU A 916 7.41 -25.19 37.01
C GLU A 916 6.67 -26.25 36.18
N GLU A 917 7.29 -27.41 35.98
CA GLU A 917 6.67 -28.57 35.36
C GLU A 917 5.52 -29.19 36.20
N LYS A 918 4.44 -29.56 35.51
CA LYS A 918 3.22 -30.16 36.02
C LYS A 918 2.98 -31.51 35.33
N ASN A 919 2.98 -32.57 36.14
CA ASN A 919 2.81 -33.96 35.69
C ASN A 919 1.47 -34.27 34.97
N TYR A 920 0.51 -33.35 34.96
CA TYR A 920 -0.76 -33.52 34.24
C TYR A 920 -0.70 -32.94 32.82
N ALA A 921 0.13 -31.94 32.56
CA ALA A 921 0.12 -31.19 31.30
C ALA A 921 0.50 -32.07 30.09
N SER A 922 1.43 -33.01 30.26
CA SER A 922 1.81 -33.98 29.23
C SER A 922 0.83 -35.15 29.04
N LYS A 923 -0.32 -35.14 29.71
CA LYS A 923 -1.34 -36.19 29.60
C LYS A 923 -2.55 -35.68 28.86
N LYS A 924 -2.88 -36.33 27.74
CA LYS A 924 -4.16 -36.15 27.04
C LYS A 924 -5.34 -36.47 27.97
N ASP A 925 -6.48 -35.84 27.71
CA ASP A 925 -7.75 -36.11 28.39
C ASP A 925 -7.69 -35.92 29.92
N ASN A 926 -6.99 -34.88 30.37
CA ASN A 926 -7.06 -34.37 31.75
C ASN A 926 -8.12 -33.27 31.86
N ASP A 927 -8.55 -32.92 33.07
CA ASP A 927 -9.61 -31.94 33.35
C ASP A 927 -9.08 -30.52 33.68
N VAL A 928 -7.87 -30.19 33.25
CA VAL A 928 -7.21 -28.91 33.57
C VAL A 928 -7.10 -28.02 32.34
N PHE A 929 -7.66 -26.82 32.46
CA PHE A 929 -7.52 -25.72 31.51
C PHE A 929 -6.65 -24.63 32.13
N HIS A 930 -5.72 -24.11 31.35
CA HIS A 930 -4.83 -23.02 31.72
C HIS A 930 -5.34 -21.67 31.18
N PRO A 931 -5.05 -20.57 31.87
CA PRO A 931 -5.12 -19.24 31.25
C PRO A 931 -4.14 -19.16 30.07
N ILE A 932 -4.55 -18.51 28.98
CA ILE A 932 -3.67 -18.26 27.82
C ILE A 932 -2.72 -17.12 28.18
N ARG A 933 -1.41 -17.32 27.97
CA ARG A 933 -0.36 -16.39 28.42
C ARG A 933 0.64 -16.04 27.33
N LEU A 934 1.26 -14.88 27.46
CA LEU A 934 2.46 -14.49 26.73
C LEU A 934 3.58 -14.15 27.71
N ALA A 935 4.81 -14.51 27.35
CA ALA A 935 6.00 -14.18 28.12
C ALA A 935 6.39 -12.72 27.90
N LEU A 936 6.81 -12.04 28.96
CA LEU A 936 7.25 -10.65 28.94
C LEU A 936 8.74 -10.51 29.25
N ASN A 937 9.24 -11.31 30.21
CA ASN A 937 10.67 -11.39 30.47
C ASN A 937 11.05 -12.72 31.12
N LYS A 938 12.28 -13.15 30.92
CA LYS A 938 12.85 -14.30 31.62
C LYS A 938 13.24 -13.90 33.04
N GLN A 939 13.48 -14.88 33.91
CA GLN A 939 14.06 -14.58 35.23
C GLN A 939 15.38 -13.82 35.06
N LEU A 940 15.47 -12.65 35.68
CA LEU A 940 16.62 -11.76 35.54
C LEU A 940 17.18 -11.36 36.91
N THR A 941 18.43 -10.92 36.95
CA THR A 941 19.09 -10.42 38.17
C THR A 941 19.70 -9.07 37.89
N ILE A 942 19.19 -8.05 38.58
CA ILE A 942 19.64 -6.67 38.44
C ILE A 942 21.05 -6.54 39.04
N PRO A 943 22.10 -6.20 38.26
CA PRO A 943 23.47 -6.24 38.77
C PRO A 943 23.76 -5.22 39.88
N SER A 944 23.18 -4.02 39.77
CA SER A 944 23.37 -2.93 40.75
C SER A 944 22.78 -3.24 42.13
N THR A 945 21.60 -3.86 42.20
CA THR A 945 20.89 -4.18 43.46
C THR A 945 21.10 -5.62 43.93
N ARG A 946 21.46 -6.54 43.01
CA ARG A 946 21.49 -8.00 43.18
C ARG A 946 20.12 -8.62 43.47
N GLU A 947 19.05 -7.91 43.16
CA GLU A 947 17.70 -8.43 43.22
C GLU A 947 17.46 -9.39 42.05
N THR A 948 16.85 -10.54 42.33
CA THR A 948 16.42 -11.50 41.31
C THR A 948 14.92 -11.37 41.14
N LEU A 949 14.49 -10.96 39.95
CA LEU A 949 13.09 -10.90 39.57
C LEU A 949 12.69 -12.24 38.93
N PRO A 950 11.49 -12.77 39.22
CA PRO A 950 11.02 -14.01 38.63
C PRO A 950 10.76 -13.87 37.13
N PHE A 951 10.45 -14.98 36.46
CA PHE A 951 9.86 -14.96 35.11
C PHE A 951 8.60 -14.08 35.10
N ASP A 952 8.46 -13.22 34.11
CA ASP A 952 7.31 -12.32 33.94
C ASP A 952 6.48 -12.74 32.73
N ASP A 953 5.17 -12.80 32.92
CA ASP A 953 4.17 -13.17 31.93
C ASP A 953 2.86 -12.47 32.23
N TYR A 954 1.93 -12.53 31.29
CA TYR A 954 0.58 -12.05 31.54
C TYR A 954 -0.47 -12.90 30.84
N GLU A 955 -1.69 -12.90 31.40
CA GLU A 955 -2.83 -13.56 30.79
C GLU A 955 -3.39 -12.70 29.65
N THR A 956 -3.28 -13.22 28.42
CA THR A 956 -3.86 -12.62 27.21
C THR A 956 -5.22 -13.24 26.86
N GLY A 957 -5.68 -14.23 27.64
CA GLY A 957 -7.00 -14.85 27.48
C GLY A 957 -8.16 -14.04 28.07
N ILE A 958 -7.91 -12.99 28.85
CA ILE A 958 -8.98 -12.15 29.43
C ILE A 958 -9.64 -11.31 28.34
N LEU A 959 -10.97 -11.26 28.34
CA LEU A 959 -11.74 -10.47 27.38
C LEU A 959 -11.97 -9.06 27.91
N THR A 960 -11.86 -8.07 27.03
CA THR A 960 -12.16 -6.66 27.31
C THR A 960 -13.59 -6.35 26.90
N TYR A 961 -14.41 -5.96 27.86
CA TYR A 961 -15.75 -5.44 27.59
C TYR A 961 -15.66 -4.00 27.03
N GLY A 962 -16.38 -3.72 25.94
CA GLY A 962 -16.43 -2.37 25.38
C GLY A 962 -16.96 -2.32 23.95
N ASN A 963 -16.92 -1.13 23.35
CA ASN A 963 -17.36 -0.89 21.99
C ASN A 963 -16.18 -0.98 21.01
N GLY A 964 -16.23 -1.92 20.08
CA GLY A 964 -15.24 -2.17 19.04
C GLY A 964 -15.52 -1.47 17.70
N ASN A 965 -16.54 -0.61 17.60
CA ASN A 965 -16.84 0.17 16.39
C ASN A 965 -16.00 1.47 16.34
N PRO A 966 -15.07 1.63 15.37
CA PRO A 966 -14.22 2.82 15.24
C PRO A 966 -14.97 4.14 15.02
N GLU A 967 -16.23 4.08 14.57
CA GLU A 967 -17.07 5.26 14.35
C GLU A 967 -17.75 5.75 15.65
N SER A 968 -17.65 5.02 16.76
CA SER A 968 -18.29 5.36 18.03
C SER A 968 -17.46 6.33 18.88
N GLU A 969 -18.14 7.21 19.64
CA GLU A 969 -17.49 8.10 20.61
C GLU A 969 -16.80 7.35 21.77
N ASP A 970 -17.31 6.15 22.12
CA ASP A 970 -16.77 5.29 23.18
C ASP A 970 -15.94 4.11 22.63
N TYR A 971 -15.43 4.24 21.40
CA TYR A 971 -14.59 3.23 20.77
C TYR A 971 -13.37 2.87 21.62
N ASN A 972 -13.15 1.57 21.77
CA ASN A 972 -11.95 0.98 22.33
C ASN A 972 -11.50 -0.17 21.43
N SER A 973 -10.35 0.00 20.78
CA SER A 973 -9.79 -0.98 19.84
C SER A 973 -9.51 -2.35 20.47
N LEU A 974 -9.31 -2.42 21.79
CA LEU A 974 -9.08 -3.67 22.52
C LEU A 974 -10.37 -4.43 22.88
N SER A 975 -11.55 -3.87 22.59
CA SER A 975 -12.83 -4.51 22.94
C SER A 975 -12.97 -5.86 22.23
N ASP A 976 -13.22 -6.91 23.02
CA ASP A 976 -13.48 -8.25 22.53
C ASP A 976 -14.97 -8.57 22.56
N PHE A 977 -15.74 -7.97 23.46
CA PHE A 977 -17.16 -8.28 23.55
C PHE A 977 -18.00 -7.14 24.12
N ILE A 978 -19.29 -7.18 23.79
CA ILE A 978 -20.29 -6.26 24.31
C ILE A 978 -21.64 -6.96 24.49
N VAL A 979 -22.43 -6.46 25.44
CA VAL A 979 -23.80 -6.93 25.68
C VAL A 979 -24.77 -5.78 25.40
N LYS A 980 -25.66 -5.95 24.43
CA LYS A 980 -26.67 -4.93 24.09
C LYS A 980 -28.00 -5.58 23.75
N GLY A 981 -29.07 -5.04 24.34
CA GLY A 981 -30.38 -5.68 24.28
C GLY A 981 -30.30 -7.07 24.89
N ASN A 982 -30.68 -8.10 24.13
CA ASN A 982 -30.56 -9.49 24.56
C ASN A 982 -29.44 -10.25 23.83
N SER A 983 -28.48 -9.55 23.24
CA SER A 983 -27.44 -10.16 22.43
C SER A 983 -26.06 -9.90 23.03
N ILE A 984 -25.17 -10.87 22.87
CA ILE A 984 -23.74 -10.73 23.16
C ILE A 984 -23.01 -10.88 21.84
N GLU A 985 -22.19 -9.88 21.49
CA GLU A 985 -21.28 -9.94 20.36
C GLU A 985 -19.86 -10.06 20.86
N ILE A 986 -19.05 -10.85 20.15
CA ILE A 986 -17.70 -11.21 20.57
C ILE A 986 -16.81 -11.26 19.33
N ARG A 987 -15.55 -10.83 19.46
CA ARG A 987 -14.46 -10.94 18.50
C ARG A 987 -13.23 -11.48 19.23
N LEU A 988 -12.61 -12.52 18.69
CA LEU A 988 -11.37 -13.09 19.23
C LEU A 988 -10.34 -13.32 18.11
N PRO A 989 -9.08 -12.89 18.28
CA PRO A 989 -8.03 -13.13 17.30
C PRO A 989 -7.76 -14.62 17.05
N TRP A 990 -7.45 -14.98 15.80
CA TRP A 990 -7.09 -16.36 15.42
C TRP A 990 -5.96 -16.97 16.26
N ALA A 991 -4.96 -16.16 16.59
CA ALA A 991 -3.79 -16.58 17.37
C ALA A 991 -4.13 -17.11 18.78
N LEU A 992 -5.28 -16.72 19.37
CA LEU A 992 -5.73 -17.27 20.65
C LEU A 992 -6.14 -18.74 20.58
N PHE A 993 -6.45 -19.25 19.38
CA PHE A 993 -6.87 -20.63 19.15
C PHE A 993 -5.74 -21.53 18.61
N ASN A 994 -4.47 -21.13 18.79
CA ASN A 994 -3.29 -21.80 18.21
C ASN A 994 -3.37 -21.96 16.67
N VAL A 995 -4.06 -21.03 16.00
CA VAL A 995 -4.05 -20.94 14.53
C VAL A 995 -2.75 -20.26 14.10
N LYS A 996 -2.01 -20.92 13.21
CA LYS A 996 -0.73 -20.43 12.68
C LYS A 996 -0.89 -19.61 11.41
N ASP A 997 -1.88 -19.97 10.60
CA ASP A 997 -2.27 -19.26 9.38
C ASP A 997 -3.77 -19.55 9.10
N PRO A 998 -4.67 -18.58 9.36
CA PRO A 998 -6.09 -18.77 9.07
C PRO A 998 -6.38 -18.82 7.57
N SER A 999 -5.55 -18.21 6.71
CA SER A 999 -5.74 -18.22 5.26
C SER A 999 -5.67 -19.63 4.67
N GLU A 1000 -4.83 -20.49 5.26
CA GLU A 1000 -4.66 -21.89 4.88
C GLU A 1000 -5.39 -22.89 5.79
N LYS A 1001 -6.11 -22.40 6.80
CA LYS A 1001 -6.68 -23.19 7.91
C LYS A 1001 -5.63 -24.01 8.66
N GLU A 1002 -4.44 -23.44 8.82
CA GLU A 1002 -3.30 -24.07 9.48
C GLU A 1002 -3.34 -23.81 10.99
N ILE A 1003 -3.28 -24.89 11.79
CA ILE A 1003 -3.20 -24.84 13.25
C ILE A 1003 -1.95 -25.57 13.75
N MET A 1004 -1.56 -25.34 15.00
CA MET A 1004 -0.54 -26.15 15.67
C MET A 1004 -0.99 -27.61 15.81
N GLU A 1005 -0.10 -28.57 15.56
CA GLU A 1005 -0.39 -30.00 15.80
C GLU A 1005 0.01 -30.43 17.23
N ASP A 1006 0.22 -31.73 17.48
CA ASP A 1006 0.53 -32.31 18.78
C ASP A 1006 1.96 -31.92 19.19
N MET A 1007 2.09 -30.77 19.85
CA MET A 1007 3.36 -30.17 20.27
C MET A 1007 4.22 -31.11 21.13
N TRP A 1008 3.59 -31.95 21.97
CA TRP A 1008 4.30 -32.93 22.81
C TRP A 1008 4.92 -34.09 22.03
N LYS A 1009 4.47 -34.32 20.80
CA LYS A 1009 4.99 -35.37 19.92
C LYS A 1009 5.95 -34.82 18.88
N ASP A 1010 5.59 -33.69 18.26
CA ASP A 1010 6.24 -33.20 17.04
C ASP A 1010 6.87 -31.79 17.22
N GLY A 1011 6.73 -31.15 18.39
CA GLY A 1011 7.29 -29.82 18.72
C GLY A 1011 6.42 -28.64 18.28
N LEU A 1012 6.80 -27.41 18.67
CA LEU A 1012 6.04 -26.18 18.38
C LEU A 1012 5.94 -25.86 16.88
N SER A 1013 6.93 -26.26 16.08
CA SER A 1013 6.89 -26.04 14.64
C SER A 1013 5.85 -26.89 13.92
N ALA A 1014 5.35 -27.96 14.55
CA ALA A 1014 4.42 -28.89 13.94
C ALA A 1014 3.07 -28.24 13.67
N SER A 1015 2.52 -28.48 12.49
CA SER A 1015 1.27 -27.90 12.06
C SER A 1015 0.48 -28.83 11.14
N LYS A 1016 -0.81 -28.52 11.01
CA LYS A 1016 -1.75 -29.26 10.16
C LYS A 1016 -2.84 -28.33 9.65
N THR A 1017 -3.44 -28.71 8.53
CA THR A 1017 -4.70 -28.12 8.05
C THR A 1017 -5.90 -28.81 8.66
N ILE A 1018 -6.96 -28.04 8.94
CA ILE A 1018 -8.25 -28.54 9.41
C ILE A 1018 -9.41 -28.10 8.49
N ASP A 1019 -10.53 -28.82 8.57
CA ASP A 1019 -11.73 -28.48 7.81
C ASP A 1019 -12.64 -27.51 8.57
N SER A 1020 -12.78 -27.68 9.89
CA SER A 1020 -13.70 -26.91 10.72
C SER A 1020 -13.31 -26.94 12.21
N PHE A 1021 -13.78 -25.94 12.95
CA PHE A 1021 -13.89 -26.00 14.41
C PHE A 1021 -15.24 -26.59 14.81
N LYS A 1022 -15.26 -27.30 15.94
CA LYS A 1022 -16.49 -27.81 16.54
C LYS A 1022 -16.80 -27.08 17.83
N VAL A 1023 -18.04 -26.62 17.97
CA VAL A 1023 -18.45 -25.75 19.07
C VAL A 1023 -19.72 -26.25 19.76
N GLY A 1024 -19.72 -26.18 21.08
CA GLY A 1024 -20.89 -26.41 21.93
C GLY A 1024 -21.10 -25.25 22.89
N VAL A 1025 -22.35 -24.94 23.24
CA VAL A 1025 -22.71 -23.88 24.17
C VAL A 1025 -23.34 -24.49 25.42
N VAL A 1026 -22.91 -24.04 26.60
CA VAL A 1026 -23.43 -24.49 27.89
C VAL A 1026 -23.75 -23.26 28.74
N MET A 1027 -25.02 -23.12 29.13
CA MET A 1027 -25.48 -22.13 30.09
C MET A 1027 -25.54 -22.76 31.47
N TYR A 1028 -25.00 -22.09 32.47
CA TYR A 1028 -24.82 -22.64 33.81
C TYR A 1028 -24.90 -21.56 34.90
N GLU A 1029 -25.09 -22.02 36.14
CA GLU A 1029 -24.87 -21.22 37.34
C GLU A 1029 -23.64 -21.76 38.06
N GLY A 1030 -22.87 -20.89 38.68
CA GLY A 1030 -21.71 -21.26 39.47
C GLY A 1030 -20.85 -20.06 39.84
N ASP A 1031 -19.88 -20.29 40.71
CA ASP A 1031 -18.87 -19.29 41.04
C ASP A 1031 -17.69 -19.42 40.06
N GLU A 1032 -17.02 -18.32 39.77
CA GLU A 1032 -15.74 -18.34 39.06
C GLU A 1032 -14.74 -17.57 39.92
N GLU A 1033 -13.75 -18.29 40.46
CA GLU A 1033 -12.53 -17.72 41.04
C GLU A 1033 -11.38 -18.24 40.16
N ASP A 1034 -10.57 -17.32 39.61
CA ASP A 1034 -9.48 -17.60 38.67
C ASP A 1034 -9.92 -18.32 37.38
N ALA A 1035 -8.97 -18.86 36.61
CA ALA A 1035 -9.22 -19.67 35.41
C ALA A 1035 -9.83 -21.06 35.70
N SER A 1036 -10.38 -21.27 36.91
CA SER A 1036 -10.96 -22.53 37.33
C SER A 1036 -12.49 -22.51 37.20
N LEU A 1037 -13.02 -23.44 36.41
CA LEU A 1037 -14.47 -23.57 36.23
C LEU A 1037 -15.09 -24.30 37.43
N SER A 1038 -16.01 -23.61 38.14
CA SER A 1038 -16.83 -24.21 39.20
C SER A 1038 -18.31 -24.14 38.85
N LEU A 1039 -18.83 -25.24 38.30
CA LEU A 1039 -20.24 -25.36 37.91
C LEU A 1039 -21.07 -25.81 39.13
N THR A 1040 -22.15 -25.08 39.47
CA THR A 1040 -23.12 -25.54 40.48
C THR A 1040 -24.36 -26.17 39.87
N SER A 1041 -24.80 -25.70 38.71
CA SER A 1041 -25.91 -26.30 37.94
C SER A 1041 -25.80 -25.97 36.47
N ILE A 1042 -26.30 -26.87 35.61
CA ILE A 1042 -26.39 -26.66 34.16
C ILE A 1042 -27.84 -26.34 33.82
N ASN A 1043 -28.06 -25.18 33.21
CA ASN A 1043 -29.38 -24.64 32.90
C ASN A 1043 -29.82 -25.09 31.50
N GLU A 1044 -28.94 -24.95 30.52
CA GLU A 1044 -29.22 -25.26 29.11
C GLU A 1044 -27.94 -25.66 28.37
N THR A 1045 -28.04 -26.58 27.41
CA THR A 1045 -26.92 -26.89 26.50
C THR A 1045 -27.37 -26.88 25.05
N LYS A 1046 -26.44 -26.53 24.15
CA LYS A 1046 -26.55 -26.64 22.70
C LYS A 1046 -25.28 -27.27 22.14
N PRO A 1047 -25.36 -28.47 21.55
CA PRO A 1047 -26.54 -29.33 21.40
C PRO A 1047 -27.10 -29.83 22.74
N VAL A 1048 -28.31 -30.40 22.74
CA VAL A 1048 -28.94 -30.89 23.98
C VAL A 1048 -28.23 -32.15 24.47
N THR A 1049 -27.79 -32.15 25.75
CA THR A 1049 -27.12 -33.31 26.35
C THR A 1049 -28.01 -34.55 26.40
N LYS A 1050 -27.40 -35.73 26.23
CA LYS A 1050 -28.00 -37.05 26.44
C LYS A 1050 -27.22 -37.77 27.53
N ASN A 1051 -27.83 -38.00 28.69
CA ASN A 1051 -27.17 -38.60 29.87
C ASN A 1051 -25.88 -37.86 30.30
N GLY A 1052 -25.92 -36.53 30.38
CA GLY A 1052 -24.76 -35.71 30.76
C GLY A 1052 -23.69 -35.55 29.68
N GLN A 1053 -23.88 -36.16 28.51
CA GLN A 1053 -22.96 -36.09 27.38
C GLN A 1053 -23.48 -35.17 26.28
N LEU A 1054 -22.63 -34.25 25.83
CA LEU A 1054 -22.83 -33.35 24.71
C LEU A 1054 -22.27 -34.02 23.44
N ASP A 1055 -23.18 -34.50 22.58
CA ASP A 1055 -22.86 -35.15 21.31
C ASP A 1055 -23.23 -34.22 20.14
N GLU A 1056 -22.57 -34.36 18.98
CA GLU A 1056 -22.91 -33.63 17.74
C GLU A 1056 -22.73 -32.10 17.85
N LEU A 1057 -21.53 -31.67 18.26
CA LEU A 1057 -21.13 -30.25 18.25
C LEU A 1057 -21.38 -29.59 16.88
N TYR A 1058 -21.69 -28.29 16.88
CA TYR A 1058 -21.88 -27.54 15.64
C TYR A 1058 -20.54 -27.31 14.96
N GLU A 1059 -20.50 -27.38 13.63
CA GLU A 1059 -19.28 -27.15 12.85
C GLU A 1059 -19.24 -25.72 12.32
N PHE A 1060 -18.13 -25.04 12.55
CA PHE A 1060 -17.80 -23.75 11.97
C PHE A 1060 -16.63 -23.90 11.01
N THR A 1061 -16.80 -23.43 9.77
CA THR A 1061 -15.75 -23.39 8.75
C THR A 1061 -15.75 -22.01 8.10
N TRP A 1062 -14.63 -21.66 7.48
CA TRP A 1062 -14.43 -20.41 6.76
C TRP A 1062 -13.77 -20.69 5.41
N ASP A 1063 -13.68 -19.71 4.52
CA ASP A 1063 -13.03 -19.90 3.22
C ASP A 1063 -11.53 -19.66 3.33
N LYS A 1064 -10.75 -20.34 2.47
CA LYS A 1064 -9.32 -20.04 2.32
C LYS A 1064 -9.14 -18.79 1.48
N TRP A 1065 -8.03 -18.10 1.66
CA TRP A 1065 -7.63 -16.98 0.80
C TRP A 1065 -6.14 -17.02 0.50
N GLU A 1066 -5.76 -16.52 -0.67
CA GLU A 1066 -4.35 -16.33 -1.05
C GLU A 1066 -3.95 -14.86 -0.87
N GLU A 1067 -4.81 -13.93 -1.26
CA GLU A 1067 -4.64 -12.50 -1.01
C GLU A 1067 -5.68 -12.04 0.03
N PRO A 1068 -5.26 -11.26 1.06
CA PRO A 1068 -6.19 -10.76 2.06
C PRO A 1068 -7.01 -9.59 1.50
N HIS A 1069 -8.27 -9.47 1.93
CA HIS A 1069 -9.01 -8.24 1.73
C HIS A 1069 -8.75 -7.29 2.92
N TYR A 1070 -8.60 -6.00 2.63
CA TYR A 1070 -8.35 -4.99 3.66
C TYR A 1070 -8.69 -3.59 3.16
N HIS A 1071 -8.83 -2.65 4.10
CA HIS A 1071 -8.94 -1.22 3.82
C HIS A 1071 -8.12 -0.40 4.81
N GLU A 1072 -7.70 0.79 4.38
CA GLU A 1072 -6.96 1.73 5.22
C GLU A 1072 -7.90 2.49 6.18
N ARG A 1073 -7.45 2.69 7.43
CA ARG A 1073 -8.11 3.59 8.38
C ARG A 1073 -7.10 4.35 9.23
N LEU A 1074 -7.27 5.66 9.37
CA LEU A 1074 -6.52 6.45 10.34
C LEU A 1074 -7.00 6.12 11.76
N LYS A 1075 -6.07 5.77 12.65
CA LYS A 1075 -6.36 5.40 14.04
C LYS A 1075 -6.69 6.62 14.90
N GLN A 1076 -7.27 6.41 16.08
CA GLN A 1076 -7.43 7.50 17.06
C GLN A 1076 -6.09 8.16 17.42
N SER A 1077 -5.00 7.39 17.40
CA SER A 1077 -3.64 7.89 17.64
C SER A 1077 -3.19 8.94 16.62
N TYR A 1078 -3.58 8.81 15.34
CA TYR A 1078 -3.28 9.80 14.30
C TYR A 1078 -3.80 11.20 14.70
N TYR A 1079 -5.07 11.30 15.12
CA TYR A 1079 -5.68 12.58 15.45
C TYR A 1079 -5.10 13.18 16.74
N ILE A 1080 -4.71 12.35 17.71
CA ILE A 1080 -4.02 12.81 18.92
C ILE A 1080 -2.63 13.36 18.58
N MET A 1081 -1.88 12.68 17.70
CA MET A 1081 -0.59 13.15 17.22
C MET A 1081 -0.72 14.41 16.36
N GLN A 1082 -1.77 14.53 15.55
CA GLN A 1082 -2.09 15.75 14.81
C GLN A 1082 -2.26 16.94 15.74
N GLU A 1083 -3.01 16.77 16.84
CA GLU A 1083 -3.16 17.80 17.86
C GLU A 1083 -1.82 18.13 18.52
N GLU A 1084 -1.03 17.12 18.92
CA GLU A 1084 0.27 17.32 19.56
C GLU A 1084 1.24 18.07 18.65
N PHE A 1085 1.39 17.67 17.39
CA PHE A 1085 2.26 18.32 16.41
C PHE A 1085 1.83 19.75 16.08
N SER A 1086 0.54 20.08 16.20
CA SER A 1086 0.04 21.45 16.03
C SER A 1086 0.45 22.41 17.14
N ARG A 1087 0.81 21.90 18.34
CA ARG A 1087 1.25 22.73 19.48
C ARG A 1087 2.59 23.41 19.24
N TYR A 1088 3.44 22.80 18.41
CA TYR A 1088 4.77 23.31 18.11
C TYR A 1088 4.71 24.11 16.82
N LYS A 1089 5.00 25.40 16.94
CA LYS A 1089 5.22 26.24 15.77
C LYS A 1089 6.44 25.74 15.02
N GLU A 1090 6.33 25.76 13.70
CA GLU A 1090 7.50 25.70 12.82
C GLU A 1090 8.45 26.86 13.08
#